data_AF-A0A093T804-F1
#
_entry.id   AF-A0A093T804-F1
#
_cell.length_a   1.000
_cell.length_b   1.000
_cell.length_c   1.000
_cell.angle_alpha   90.00
_cell.angle_beta   90.00
_cell.angle_gamma   90.00
#
_symmetry.space_group_name_H-M   'P 1'
#
loop_
_entity.id
_entity.type
_entity.pdbx_description
1 polymer ?
#
loop_
_entity_poly.entity_id
_entity_poly.type
_entity_poly.pdbx_seq_one_letter_code
_entity_poly.pdbx_strand_id
1 'polypeptide(L)'
;LQAWALHSLSLIVDLAGPLYHVHVEPTLSLVLTLLLTVPPTYAEVHQSLGRCLNALITTLGPELQGSSTTVSALRTSCLLACAVMQDNPDCLVQAQAISCLQQLHMFAPRHVNLSSLVSCLCVNLCSSYLLLRRAVVACLRQLVQREAAEVSEYAVALVKESREDFTPDVNIREIGLEGALLGLLDKELDQRLCQDIKETLTHMLTSMAVEKLSFWLKLCKDVLAASADFNTVASVDTTQEEETAKADDASVLTSDSDERFHPFSNPRWSTRVFAAECVCKIISQCENAGSAHFDITLAQERKQRDSRDDFLVLHLADLIRMAFMAATDHSDQLRLSGLQTLLIVVRKFAAVPEPEFPGHVILEQYQANVGAALRPAFAPETPPDVTAKACQASVCSAWIASGVVSDLNDLRRVHQLLVSSLVKVQAGKEAQSQQYNESTSTMEILAVLKAWAEVYIVAVEKQKNQCDAHNHCLKTAHSAEESYRDVTSSASGLLDLVQADLGTLSKLWLAALQDFALLTLPSEYACGTFYTAETIENARPHYYNSWALILYATALWLTSTGFVIVDPDEGVTNLSRPVTPTTMCQDSSTRPLVKSPEDVNTDRFHLILGISVEFLCSPRSDAAMENIIACLRALQTLFDVPWPRSKIGGDQELGVELLNVLHRLILTRESPDIQLAALEVVRLILFAAQEHVKEKRRSAEVDDGAAEKETLPEFGEGKDTGGLVPGKSLVFATLELCVCILVRQLPQLNPKLTCSPAVQSGKHLLLSEDGIRLVAAALVILSDVPAICSPEGSVSVLPTILYLIVGVLKETAVKLQDGQLPLTVAASLQALKGLLSSPMARAEKSRTAWTDLLRSALVTVLDCWDQVDGLIQELDEVSLLTAVTVFVMSTSPEVTTIECLQNRCIEKFKITLDSKDPLVQYKCYQLLHSIFQHPNKTVSYPYIHSLAPSIVGKLQEAEKAKPENAAELQVIQEGIKVVTALTATAEEEHRPHLVACLLPILISFLLDENALFSATNSAKNLHEFALQNLMQIGPQYSSVFKKLMASSPTMKARLESAVKGNQESIKVKTAKHAKNPGKSSSIQLKTNFL
;
A
#
# COMPACT_ATOMS: atom_id res chain seq x y z
N LEU A 1 -16.39 -50.18 -46.50
CA LEU A 1 -17.24 -49.17 -47.19
C LEU A 1 -18.14 -48.41 -46.20
N GLN A 2 -18.86 -49.11 -45.32
CA GLN A 2 -19.78 -48.49 -44.34
C GLN A 2 -19.09 -47.51 -43.35
N ALA A 3 -17.95 -47.88 -42.75
CA ALA A 3 -17.22 -46.99 -41.84
C ALA A 3 -16.78 -45.66 -42.48
N TRP A 4 -16.31 -45.70 -43.73
CA TRP A 4 -15.92 -44.51 -44.50
C TRP A 4 -17.12 -43.65 -44.88
N ALA A 5 -18.27 -44.25 -45.21
CA ALA A 5 -19.50 -43.50 -45.48
C ALA A 5 -20.00 -42.77 -44.23
N LEU A 6 -19.97 -43.42 -43.06
CA LEU A 6 -20.31 -42.80 -41.78
C LEU A 6 -19.31 -41.71 -41.38
N HIS A 7 -18.02 -41.91 -41.67
CA HIS A 7 -17.02 -40.87 -41.44
C HIS A 7 -17.24 -39.64 -42.34
N SER A 8 -17.50 -39.84 -43.63
CA SER A 8 -17.87 -38.74 -44.53
C SER A 8 -19.13 -38.01 -44.06
N LEU A 9 -20.13 -38.75 -43.55
CA LEU A 9 -21.33 -38.17 -42.95
C LEU A 9 -20.98 -37.31 -41.73
N SER A 10 -20.13 -37.78 -40.81
CA SER A 10 -19.70 -36.99 -39.65
C SER A 10 -19.03 -35.67 -40.04
N LEU A 11 -18.18 -35.66 -41.08
CA LEU A 11 -17.54 -34.44 -41.57
C LEU A 11 -18.55 -33.47 -42.19
N ILE A 12 -19.57 -33.98 -42.90
CA ILE A 12 -20.65 -33.14 -43.45
C ILE A 12 -21.45 -32.49 -42.32
N VAL A 13 -21.75 -33.23 -41.25
CA VAL A 13 -22.45 -32.72 -40.07
C VAL A 13 -21.63 -31.61 -39.40
N ASP A 14 -20.33 -31.84 -39.17
CA ASP A 14 -19.43 -30.84 -38.55
C ASP A 14 -19.30 -29.56 -39.39
N LEU A 15 -19.20 -29.68 -40.72
CA LEU A 15 -19.05 -28.53 -41.63
C LEU A 15 -20.36 -27.75 -41.83
N ALA A 16 -21.50 -28.44 -41.82
CA ALA A 16 -22.81 -27.82 -42.00
C ALA A 16 -23.28 -27.07 -40.74
N GLY A 17 -22.81 -27.47 -39.55
CA GLY A 17 -23.14 -26.82 -38.28
C GLY A 17 -24.66 -26.71 -38.08
N PRO A 18 -25.20 -25.51 -37.79
CA PRO A 18 -26.63 -25.32 -37.54
C PRO A 18 -27.52 -25.55 -38.78
N LEU A 19 -26.97 -25.52 -39.99
CA LEU A 19 -27.75 -25.77 -41.22
C LEU A 19 -28.16 -27.25 -41.34
N TYR A 20 -27.56 -28.15 -40.55
CA TYR A 20 -27.87 -29.57 -40.55
C TYR A 20 -29.11 -29.94 -39.73
N HIS A 21 -29.71 -29.00 -38.99
CA HIS A 21 -30.77 -29.27 -38.00
C HIS A 21 -31.95 -30.09 -38.53
N VAL A 22 -32.39 -29.81 -39.77
CA VAL A 22 -33.50 -30.51 -40.45
C VAL A 22 -33.22 -32.01 -40.66
N HIS A 23 -31.95 -32.41 -40.68
CA HIS A 23 -31.51 -33.78 -40.92
C HIS A 23 -31.01 -34.49 -39.65
N VAL A 24 -31.06 -33.85 -38.48
CA VAL A 24 -30.54 -34.44 -37.23
C VAL A 24 -31.36 -35.65 -36.78
N GLU A 25 -32.68 -35.54 -36.74
CA GLU A 25 -33.57 -36.63 -36.27
C GLU A 25 -33.48 -37.90 -37.15
N PRO A 26 -33.55 -37.82 -38.50
CA PRO A 26 -33.34 -38.99 -39.37
C PRO A 26 -31.95 -39.62 -39.20
N THR A 27 -30.91 -38.79 -39.03
CA THR A 27 -29.53 -39.26 -38.91
C THR A 27 -29.29 -39.92 -37.55
N LEU A 28 -29.86 -39.40 -36.47
CA LEU A 28 -29.78 -39.99 -35.14
C LEU A 28 -30.50 -41.35 -35.08
N SER A 29 -31.67 -41.46 -35.73
CA SER A 29 -32.40 -42.75 -35.84
C SER A 29 -31.58 -43.79 -36.60
N LEU A 30 -30.89 -43.39 -37.68
CA LEU A 30 -29.97 -44.26 -38.41
C LEU A 30 -28.79 -44.71 -37.53
N VAL A 31 -28.17 -43.78 -36.80
CA VAL A 31 -27.05 -44.10 -35.88
C VAL A 31 -27.49 -45.10 -34.80
N LEU A 32 -28.65 -44.89 -34.16
CA LEU A 32 -29.19 -45.82 -33.16
C LEU A 32 -29.49 -47.20 -33.75
N THR A 33 -30.10 -47.26 -34.92
CA THR A 33 -30.42 -48.53 -35.59
C THR A 33 -29.14 -49.30 -35.91
N LEU A 34 -28.10 -48.62 -36.38
CA LEU A 34 -26.82 -49.24 -36.68
C LEU A 34 -26.06 -49.69 -35.42
N LEU A 35 -26.10 -48.90 -34.33
CA LEU A 35 -25.50 -49.30 -33.04
C LEU A 35 -26.12 -50.59 -32.48
N LEU A 36 -27.42 -50.82 -32.68
CA LEU A 36 -28.13 -52.01 -32.18
C LEU A 36 -28.04 -53.24 -33.11
N THR A 37 -27.81 -53.03 -34.41
CA THR A 37 -27.83 -54.11 -35.42
C THR A 37 -26.44 -54.61 -35.81
N VAL A 38 -25.41 -53.76 -35.71
CA VAL A 38 -24.04 -54.11 -36.09
C VAL A 38 -23.36 -54.87 -34.93
N PRO A 39 -22.81 -56.08 -35.17
CA PRO A 39 -22.11 -56.84 -34.14
C PRO A 39 -20.93 -56.04 -33.53
N PRO A 40 -20.66 -56.19 -32.22
CA PRO A 40 -19.61 -55.44 -31.52
C PRO A 40 -18.18 -55.76 -32.01
N THR A 41 -18.01 -56.82 -32.81
CA THR A 41 -16.74 -57.18 -33.45
C THR A 41 -16.29 -56.17 -34.52
N TYR A 42 -17.20 -55.35 -35.06
CA TYR A 42 -16.87 -54.33 -36.07
C TYR A 42 -16.56 -52.96 -35.43
N ALA A 43 -15.47 -52.93 -34.67
CA ALA A 43 -14.95 -51.75 -33.96
C ALA A 43 -14.91 -50.45 -34.79
N GLU A 44 -14.42 -50.50 -36.03
CA GLU A 44 -14.29 -49.33 -36.91
C GLU A 44 -15.65 -48.69 -37.25
N VAL A 45 -16.69 -49.52 -37.39
CA VAL A 45 -18.05 -49.05 -37.66
C VAL A 45 -18.63 -48.37 -36.42
N HIS A 46 -18.49 -48.99 -35.24
CA HIS A 46 -18.90 -48.39 -33.96
C HIS A 46 -18.14 -47.08 -33.64
N GLN A 47 -16.85 -47.01 -33.97
CA GLN A 47 -16.05 -45.79 -33.81
C GLN A 47 -16.56 -44.66 -34.72
N SER A 48 -16.85 -44.96 -35.99
CA SER A 48 -17.39 -43.97 -36.94
C SER A 48 -18.81 -43.53 -36.59
N LEU A 49 -19.65 -44.44 -36.06
CA LEU A 49 -20.96 -44.12 -35.48
C LEU A 49 -20.82 -43.15 -34.30
N GLY A 50 -19.86 -43.41 -33.41
CA GLY A 50 -19.59 -42.52 -32.29
C GLY A 50 -19.09 -41.13 -32.69
N ARG A 51 -18.26 -41.01 -33.74
CA ARG A 51 -17.85 -39.71 -34.30
C ARG A 51 -19.03 -38.96 -34.89
N CYS A 52 -19.90 -39.67 -35.63
CA CYS A 52 -21.12 -39.10 -36.17
C CYS A 52 -22.06 -38.62 -35.05
N LEU A 53 -22.20 -39.38 -33.96
CA LEU A 53 -22.99 -38.98 -32.79
C LEU A 53 -22.43 -37.71 -32.12
N ASN A 54 -21.10 -37.63 -31.94
CA ASN A 54 -20.43 -36.46 -31.38
C ASN A 54 -20.67 -35.20 -32.24
N ALA A 55 -20.55 -35.33 -33.56
CA ALA A 55 -20.88 -34.26 -34.51
C ALA A 55 -22.35 -33.81 -34.36
N LEU A 56 -23.30 -34.76 -34.28
CA LEU A 56 -24.72 -34.46 -34.09
C LEU A 56 -24.99 -33.71 -32.77
N ILE A 57 -24.37 -34.15 -31.66
CA ILE A 57 -24.48 -33.48 -30.36
C ILE A 57 -23.94 -32.05 -30.44
N THR A 58 -22.83 -31.84 -31.15
CA THR A 58 -22.23 -30.51 -31.38
C THR A 58 -23.17 -29.61 -32.20
N THR A 59 -23.84 -30.14 -33.24
CA THR A 59 -24.79 -29.36 -34.04
C THR A 59 -26.07 -28.97 -33.29
N LEU A 60 -26.53 -29.82 -32.37
CA LEU A 60 -27.68 -29.52 -31.51
C LEU A 60 -27.34 -28.47 -30.45
N GLY A 61 -26.10 -28.50 -29.93
CA GLY A 61 -25.58 -27.49 -29.01
C GLY A 61 -26.48 -27.28 -27.78
N PRO A 62 -26.61 -26.03 -27.28
CA PRO A 62 -27.35 -25.73 -26.05
C PRO A 62 -28.87 -25.91 -26.17
N GLU A 63 -29.43 -26.15 -27.37
CA GLU A 63 -30.86 -26.42 -27.55
C GLU A 63 -31.31 -27.69 -26.82
N LEU A 64 -30.37 -28.60 -26.52
CA LEU A 64 -30.58 -29.81 -25.72
C LEU A 64 -31.05 -29.53 -24.27
N GLN A 65 -30.94 -28.29 -23.78
CA GLN A 65 -31.49 -27.87 -22.48
C GLN A 65 -33.01 -27.69 -22.49
N GLY A 66 -33.63 -27.61 -23.69
CA GLY A 66 -35.06 -27.40 -23.84
C GLY A 66 -35.90 -28.54 -23.25
N SER A 67 -37.05 -28.17 -22.68
CA SER A 67 -38.01 -29.12 -22.07
C SER A 67 -39.09 -29.61 -23.04
N SER A 68 -38.97 -29.36 -24.35
CA SER A 68 -39.95 -29.84 -25.34
C SER A 68 -39.88 -31.36 -25.47
N THR A 69 -41.00 -31.99 -25.82
CA THR A 69 -41.09 -33.45 -25.97
C THR A 69 -40.15 -33.99 -27.05
N THR A 70 -39.97 -33.24 -28.14
CA THR A 70 -39.06 -33.59 -29.24
C THR A 70 -37.59 -33.51 -28.82
N VAL A 71 -37.19 -32.44 -28.13
CA VAL A 71 -35.82 -32.27 -27.62
C VAL A 71 -35.50 -33.31 -26.53
N SER A 72 -36.48 -33.64 -25.67
CA SER A 72 -36.34 -34.70 -24.67
C SER A 72 -36.13 -36.08 -25.31
N ALA A 73 -36.83 -36.37 -26.42
CA ALA A 73 -36.65 -37.61 -27.18
C ALA A 73 -35.27 -37.69 -27.85
N LEU A 74 -34.79 -36.60 -28.46
CA LEU A 74 -33.45 -36.51 -29.04
C LEU A 74 -32.36 -36.68 -27.98
N ARG A 75 -32.52 -36.05 -26.81
CA ARG A 75 -31.60 -36.17 -25.67
C ARG A 75 -31.54 -37.60 -25.13
N THR A 76 -32.70 -38.24 -24.94
CA THR A 76 -32.78 -39.64 -24.49
C THR A 76 -32.14 -40.57 -25.51
N SER A 77 -32.35 -40.31 -26.81
CA SER A 77 -31.73 -41.05 -27.91
C SER A 77 -30.20 -40.95 -27.90
N CYS A 78 -29.64 -39.75 -27.64
CA CYS A 78 -28.20 -39.56 -27.50
C CYS A 78 -27.63 -40.28 -26.27
N LEU A 79 -28.33 -40.23 -25.13
CA LEU A 79 -27.93 -40.94 -23.90
C LEU A 79 -27.94 -42.46 -24.08
N LEU A 80 -28.97 -43.02 -24.72
CA LEU A 80 -29.05 -44.44 -25.04
C LEU A 80 -27.93 -44.87 -25.99
N ALA A 81 -27.63 -44.08 -27.02
CA ALA A 81 -26.52 -44.35 -27.91
C ALA A 81 -25.17 -44.38 -27.16
N CYS A 82 -24.95 -43.44 -26.23
CA CYS A 82 -23.76 -43.43 -25.38
C CYS A 82 -23.68 -44.65 -24.46
N ALA A 83 -24.79 -45.06 -23.83
CA ALA A 83 -24.83 -46.24 -22.97
C ALA A 83 -24.48 -47.53 -23.72
N VAL A 84 -25.07 -47.73 -24.91
CA VAL A 84 -24.75 -48.89 -25.78
C VAL A 84 -23.28 -48.89 -26.16
N MET A 85 -22.70 -47.72 -26.48
CA MET A 85 -21.28 -47.61 -26.80
C MET A 85 -20.35 -47.84 -25.60
N GLN A 86 -20.77 -47.51 -24.36
CA GLN A 86 -19.99 -47.79 -23.15
C GLN A 86 -19.92 -49.28 -22.84
N ASP A 87 -20.98 -50.04 -23.09
CA ASP A 87 -21.04 -51.48 -22.87
C ASP A 87 -20.23 -52.30 -23.90
N ASN A 88 -19.70 -51.65 -24.94
CA ASN A 88 -18.85 -52.32 -25.92
C ASN A 88 -17.48 -52.69 -25.33
N PRO A 89 -16.90 -53.85 -25.69
CA PRO A 89 -15.61 -54.29 -25.16
C PRO A 89 -14.41 -53.55 -25.75
N ASP A 90 -14.58 -52.79 -26.84
CA ASP A 90 -13.50 -52.04 -27.48
C ASP A 90 -13.29 -50.67 -26.82
N CYS A 91 -12.08 -50.45 -26.30
CA CYS A 91 -11.66 -49.22 -25.64
C CYS A 91 -11.71 -47.97 -26.55
N LEU A 92 -11.62 -48.11 -27.88
CA LEU A 92 -11.76 -46.98 -28.80
C LEU A 92 -13.21 -46.50 -28.91
N VAL A 93 -14.16 -47.43 -28.87
CA VAL A 93 -15.60 -47.12 -28.87
C VAL A 93 -16.01 -46.51 -27.52
N GLN A 94 -15.48 -47.05 -26.41
CA GLN A 94 -15.67 -46.48 -25.07
C GLN A 94 -15.12 -45.05 -24.97
N ALA A 95 -13.93 -44.78 -25.53
CA ALA A 95 -13.35 -43.44 -25.56
C ALA A 95 -14.27 -42.45 -26.30
N GLN A 96 -14.83 -42.86 -27.43
CA GLN A 96 -15.77 -42.04 -28.19
C GLN A 96 -17.10 -41.84 -27.45
N ALA A 97 -17.58 -42.85 -26.71
CA ALA A 97 -18.76 -42.72 -25.86
C ALA A 97 -18.55 -41.67 -24.75
N ILE A 98 -17.37 -41.68 -24.12
CA ILE A 98 -16.98 -40.69 -23.10
C ILE A 98 -16.91 -39.28 -23.70
N SER A 99 -16.37 -39.11 -24.91
CA SER A 99 -16.38 -37.82 -25.60
C SER A 99 -17.79 -37.31 -25.91
N CYS A 100 -18.70 -38.19 -26.35
CA CYS A 100 -20.10 -37.83 -26.57
C CYS A 100 -20.78 -37.40 -25.26
N LEU A 101 -20.56 -38.14 -24.16
CA LEU A 101 -21.10 -37.80 -22.83
C LEU A 101 -20.52 -36.50 -22.28
N GLN A 102 -19.23 -36.24 -22.53
CA GLN A 102 -18.57 -34.99 -22.18
C GLN A 102 -19.26 -33.80 -22.89
N GLN A 103 -19.50 -33.91 -24.21
CA GLN A 103 -20.21 -32.86 -24.94
C GLN A 103 -21.67 -32.72 -24.48
N LEU A 104 -22.35 -33.84 -24.21
CA LEU A 104 -23.72 -33.81 -23.72
C LEU A 104 -23.84 -33.13 -22.35
N HIS A 105 -22.86 -33.35 -21.45
CA HIS A 105 -22.80 -32.68 -20.15
C HIS A 105 -22.51 -31.18 -20.30
N MET A 106 -21.65 -30.80 -21.26
CA MET A 106 -21.36 -29.39 -21.57
C MET A 106 -22.65 -28.63 -21.96
N PHE A 107 -23.48 -29.23 -22.82
CA PHE A 107 -24.69 -28.59 -23.31
C PHE A 107 -25.90 -28.78 -22.38
N ALA A 108 -26.09 -29.95 -21.78
CA ALA A 108 -27.29 -30.32 -21.02
C ALA A 108 -26.95 -31.03 -19.69
N PRO A 109 -26.35 -30.32 -18.72
CA PRO A 109 -25.74 -30.95 -17.54
C PRO A 109 -26.73 -31.61 -16.59
N ARG A 110 -27.92 -31.02 -16.40
CA ARG A 110 -28.99 -31.53 -15.51
C ARG A 110 -29.56 -32.89 -15.93
N HIS A 111 -29.13 -33.39 -17.08
CA HIS A 111 -29.70 -34.56 -17.74
C HIS A 111 -28.69 -35.71 -17.90
N VAL A 112 -27.42 -35.47 -17.60
CA VAL A 112 -26.40 -36.50 -17.54
C VAL A 112 -26.26 -36.94 -16.08
N ASN A 113 -26.32 -38.24 -15.81
CA ASN A 113 -26.15 -38.75 -14.46
C ASN A 113 -24.66 -38.69 -14.08
N LEU A 114 -24.29 -37.75 -13.21
CA LEU A 114 -22.91 -37.53 -12.82
C LEU A 114 -22.34 -38.71 -12.01
N SER A 115 -23.14 -39.38 -11.18
CA SER A 115 -22.63 -40.49 -10.34
C SER A 115 -22.20 -41.71 -11.18
N SER A 116 -22.99 -42.07 -12.20
CA SER A 116 -22.63 -43.18 -13.09
C SER A 116 -21.48 -42.82 -14.02
N LEU A 117 -21.42 -41.56 -14.49
CA LEU A 117 -20.35 -41.08 -15.34
C LEU A 117 -19.02 -41.06 -14.59
N VAL A 118 -18.95 -40.44 -13.41
CA VAL A 118 -17.73 -40.40 -12.58
C VAL A 118 -17.28 -41.81 -12.23
N SER A 119 -18.21 -42.72 -11.91
CA SER A 119 -17.88 -44.12 -11.65
C SER A 119 -17.19 -44.80 -12.84
N CYS A 120 -17.73 -44.61 -14.05
CA CYS A 120 -17.14 -45.14 -15.28
C CYS A 120 -15.75 -44.52 -15.58
N LEU A 121 -15.58 -43.23 -15.31
CA LEU A 121 -14.30 -42.53 -15.49
C LEU A 121 -13.23 -43.06 -14.52
N CYS A 122 -13.56 -43.26 -13.25
CA CYS A 122 -12.63 -43.79 -12.24
C CYS A 122 -12.13 -45.20 -12.58
N VAL A 123 -13.00 -46.08 -13.09
CA VAL A 123 -12.62 -47.45 -13.51
C VAL A 123 -11.63 -47.43 -14.69
N ASN A 124 -11.83 -46.52 -15.64
CA ASN A 124 -11.03 -46.46 -16.87
C ASN A 124 -9.76 -45.58 -16.77
N LEU A 125 -9.52 -44.97 -15.61
CA LEU A 125 -8.43 -44.00 -15.39
C LEU A 125 -7.03 -44.61 -15.60
N CYS A 126 -6.83 -45.88 -15.25
CA CYS A 126 -5.56 -46.60 -15.41
C CYS A 126 -5.59 -47.66 -16.51
N SER A 127 -6.45 -47.50 -17.52
CA SER A 127 -6.49 -48.39 -18.66
C SER A 127 -5.15 -48.43 -19.41
N SER A 128 -4.73 -49.59 -19.91
CA SER A 128 -3.53 -49.72 -20.75
C SER A 128 -3.62 -48.94 -22.07
N TYR A 129 -4.83 -48.53 -22.48
CA TYR A 129 -5.07 -47.82 -23.74
C TYR A 129 -5.00 -46.29 -23.56
N LEU A 130 -4.04 -45.66 -24.24
CA LEU A 130 -3.80 -44.20 -24.15
C LEU A 130 -5.01 -43.35 -24.57
N LEU A 131 -5.70 -43.71 -25.65
CA LEU A 131 -6.83 -42.91 -26.15
C LEU A 131 -8.02 -42.91 -25.19
N LEU A 132 -8.25 -44.03 -24.49
CA LEU A 132 -9.27 -44.11 -23.45
C LEU A 132 -8.90 -43.25 -22.24
N ARG A 133 -7.65 -43.36 -21.75
CA ARG A 133 -7.15 -42.48 -20.66
C ARG A 133 -7.27 -40.99 -21.00
N ARG A 134 -6.94 -40.59 -22.24
CA ARG A 134 -7.08 -39.20 -22.70
C ARG A 134 -8.54 -38.73 -22.71
N ALA A 135 -9.47 -39.55 -23.19
CA ALA A 135 -10.89 -39.22 -23.14
C ALA A 135 -11.40 -39.11 -21.70
N VAL A 136 -10.97 -40.01 -20.81
CA VAL A 136 -11.31 -40.00 -19.38
C VAL A 136 -10.84 -38.72 -18.69
N VAL A 137 -9.54 -38.40 -18.81
CA VAL A 137 -8.96 -37.20 -18.17
C VAL A 137 -9.54 -35.92 -18.78
N ALA A 138 -9.77 -35.86 -20.09
CA ALA A 138 -10.40 -34.70 -20.72
C ALA A 138 -11.83 -34.48 -20.21
N CYS A 139 -12.60 -35.56 -20.00
CA CYS A 139 -13.93 -35.50 -19.41
C CYS A 139 -13.86 -35.05 -17.94
N LEU A 140 -12.99 -35.65 -17.13
CA LEU A 140 -12.78 -35.24 -15.72
C LEU A 140 -12.38 -33.77 -15.61
N ARG A 141 -11.46 -33.28 -16.46
CA ARG A 141 -11.06 -31.87 -16.49
C ARG A 141 -12.26 -30.95 -16.66
N GLN A 142 -13.18 -31.28 -17.57
CA GLN A 142 -14.38 -30.49 -17.81
C GLN A 142 -15.35 -30.54 -16.62
N LEU A 143 -15.59 -31.72 -16.05
CA LEU A 143 -16.50 -31.88 -14.91
C LEU A 143 -16.02 -31.06 -13.71
N VAL A 144 -14.72 -31.14 -13.40
CA VAL A 144 -14.10 -30.44 -12.28
C VAL A 144 -14.18 -28.92 -12.41
N GLN A 145 -14.21 -28.35 -13.61
CA GLN A 145 -14.32 -26.89 -13.77
C GLN A 145 -15.59 -26.29 -13.16
N ARG A 146 -16.67 -27.07 -13.02
CA ARG A 146 -17.94 -26.61 -12.43
C ARG A 146 -18.38 -27.38 -11.19
N GLU A 147 -18.10 -28.68 -11.13
CA GLU A 147 -18.68 -29.62 -10.17
C GLU A 147 -17.59 -30.39 -9.40
N ALA A 148 -16.44 -29.75 -9.10
CA ALA A 148 -15.28 -30.39 -8.46
C ALA A 148 -15.63 -31.17 -7.18
N ALA A 149 -16.42 -30.56 -6.28
CA ALA A 149 -16.81 -31.17 -5.01
C ALA A 149 -17.64 -32.44 -5.21
N GLU A 150 -18.64 -32.38 -6.10
CA GLU A 150 -19.51 -33.51 -6.43
C GLU A 150 -18.72 -34.66 -7.06
N VAL A 151 -17.79 -34.35 -7.97
CA VAL A 151 -16.91 -35.36 -8.61
C VAL A 151 -16.03 -36.07 -7.57
N SER A 152 -15.44 -35.32 -6.64
CA SER A 152 -14.64 -35.86 -5.53
C SER A 152 -15.50 -36.77 -4.62
N GLU A 153 -16.70 -36.34 -4.26
CA GLU A 153 -17.62 -37.13 -3.41
C GLU A 153 -18.10 -38.42 -4.09
N TYR A 154 -18.49 -38.35 -5.36
CA TYR A 154 -18.93 -39.53 -6.11
C TYR A 154 -17.80 -40.55 -6.32
N ALA A 155 -16.57 -40.09 -6.54
CA ALA A 155 -15.40 -40.98 -6.61
C ALA A 155 -15.15 -41.72 -5.28
N VAL A 156 -15.33 -41.04 -4.14
CA VAL A 156 -15.22 -41.68 -2.81
C VAL A 156 -16.40 -42.62 -2.53
N ALA A 157 -17.61 -42.28 -2.98
CA ALA A 157 -18.81 -43.12 -2.80
C ALA A 157 -18.71 -44.45 -3.55
N LEU A 158 -18.21 -44.43 -4.80
CA LEU A 158 -17.97 -45.64 -5.61
C LEU A 158 -17.14 -46.68 -4.86
N VAL A 159 -16.12 -46.22 -4.16
CA VAL A 159 -15.16 -47.06 -3.44
C VAL A 159 -15.77 -47.72 -2.20
N LYS A 160 -16.80 -47.11 -1.59
CA LYS A 160 -17.53 -47.68 -0.44
C LYS A 160 -18.49 -48.81 -0.86
N GLU A 161 -19.02 -48.74 -2.09
CA GLU A 161 -19.98 -49.71 -2.63
C GLU A 161 -19.32 -50.94 -3.27
N SER A 162 -18.11 -50.80 -3.80
CA SER A 162 -17.37 -51.87 -4.48
C SER A 162 -16.57 -52.73 -3.49
N ARG A 163 -17.20 -53.75 -2.89
CA ARG A 163 -16.57 -54.56 -1.84
C ARG A 163 -15.67 -55.72 -2.27
N GLU A 164 -15.76 -56.32 -3.48
CA GLU A 164 -15.05 -57.61 -3.70
C GLU A 164 -14.26 -57.82 -5.01
N ASP A 165 -14.39 -57.01 -6.08
CA ASP A 165 -13.68 -57.25 -7.37
C ASP A 165 -12.77 -56.11 -7.87
N PHE A 166 -12.58 -55.06 -7.07
CA PHE A 166 -11.74 -53.93 -7.45
C PHE A 166 -10.28 -54.15 -7.05
N THR A 167 -9.45 -54.59 -7.99
CA THR A 167 -7.99 -54.41 -7.92
C THR A 167 -7.55 -53.29 -8.88
N PRO A 168 -7.85 -52.00 -8.60
CA PRO A 168 -7.08 -50.97 -9.25
C PRO A 168 -5.70 -50.97 -8.57
N ASP A 169 -4.66 -50.90 -9.39
CA ASP A 169 -3.28 -50.57 -9.02
C ASP A 169 -3.16 -49.12 -8.48
N VAL A 170 -4.28 -48.57 -7.97
CA VAL A 170 -4.56 -47.16 -7.64
C VAL A 170 -5.32 -47.12 -6.33
N ASN A 171 -4.69 -46.58 -5.31
CA ASN A 171 -5.19 -46.58 -3.94
C ASN A 171 -6.24 -45.46 -3.72
N ILE A 172 -7.29 -45.38 -4.56
CA ILE A 172 -8.39 -44.38 -4.45
C ILE A 172 -9.07 -44.50 -3.06
N ARG A 173 -9.03 -45.70 -2.46
CA ARG A 173 -9.51 -46.02 -1.10
C ARG A 173 -8.89 -45.16 0.01
N GLU A 174 -7.61 -44.85 -0.10
CA GLU A 174 -6.86 -44.21 1.00
C GLU A 174 -6.53 -42.75 0.70
N ILE A 175 -6.41 -42.37 -0.57
CA ILE A 175 -5.87 -41.06 -1.00
C ILE A 175 -6.88 -40.22 -1.80
N GLY A 176 -8.06 -40.76 -2.13
CA GLY A 176 -9.07 -40.07 -2.95
C GLY A 176 -8.72 -40.00 -4.45
N LEU A 177 -9.59 -39.34 -5.23
CA LEU A 177 -9.40 -39.15 -6.68
C LEU A 177 -8.20 -38.26 -6.97
N GLU A 178 -7.99 -37.27 -6.11
CA GLU A 178 -6.91 -36.29 -6.16
C GLU A 178 -5.54 -36.98 -6.04
N GLY A 179 -5.40 -37.89 -5.07
CA GLY A 179 -4.18 -38.70 -4.91
C GLY A 179 -3.98 -39.72 -6.01
N ALA A 180 -5.06 -40.29 -6.55
CA ALA A 180 -4.99 -41.18 -7.70
C ALA A 180 -4.49 -40.48 -8.96
N LEU A 181 -4.91 -39.23 -9.20
CA LEU A 181 -4.43 -38.41 -10.31
C LEU A 181 -2.96 -38.01 -10.13
N LEU A 182 -2.50 -37.74 -8.90
CA LEU A 182 -1.08 -37.51 -8.61
C LEU A 182 -0.24 -38.78 -8.83
N GLY A 183 -0.73 -39.94 -8.40
CA GLY A 183 -0.10 -41.23 -8.67
C GLY A 183 -0.05 -41.55 -10.16
N LEU A 184 -1.11 -41.20 -10.91
CA LEU A 184 -1.15 -41.34 -12.37
C LEU A 184 -0.10 -40.44 -13.04
N LEU A 185 0.03 -39.19 -12.62
CA LEU A 185 1.05 -38.27 -13.11
C LEU A 185 2.46 -38.86 -12.99
N ASP A 186 2.69 -39.72 -11.99
CA ASP A 186 3.95 -40.41 -11.79
C ASP A 186 4.17 -41.66 -12.68
N LYS A 187 3.11 -42.24 -13.22
CA LYS A 187 3.18 -43.38 -14.15
C LYS A 187 3.14 -42.96 -15.63
N GLU A 188 2.61 -41.79 -15.95
CA GLU A 188 2.40 -41.35 -17.34
C GLU A 188 3.69 -40.90 -18.08
N LEU A 189 3.72 -41.12 -19.39
CA LEU A 189 4.82 -40.69 -20.29
C LEU A 189 4.34 -39.69 -21.36
N ASP A 190 3.05 -39.62 -21.66
CA ASP A 190 2.52 -38.71 -22.68
C ASP A 190 2.39 -37.28 -22.13
N GLN A 191 3.04 -36.32 -22.80
CA GLN A 191 3.10 -34.93 -22.34
C GLN A 191 1.73 -34.24 -22.33
N ARG A 192 0.85 -34.58 -23.28
CA ARG A 192 -0.50 -33.99 -23.35
C ARG A 192 -1.37 -34.50 -22.22
N LEU A 193 -1.36 -35.81 -21.96
CA LEU A 193 -2.08 -36.39 -20.84
C LEU A 193 -1.55 -35.88 -19.49
N CYS A 194 -0.23 -35.75 -19.32
CA CYS A 194 0.35 -35.14 -18.11
C CYS A 194 -0.15 -33.70 -17.89
N GLN A 195 -0.23 -32.89 -18.96
CA GLN A 195 -0.78 -31.54 -18.89
C GLN A 195 -2.26 -31.54 -18.52
N ASP A 196 -3.08 -32.40 -19.15
CA ASP A 196 -4.51 -32.53 -18.85
C ASP A 196 -4.75 -32.97 -17.38
N ILE A 197 -3.88 -33.84 -16.82
CA ILE A 197 -3.93 -34.24 -15.41
C ILE A 197 -3.57 -33.06 -14.50
N LYS A 198 -2.48 -32.33 -14.79
CA LYS A 198 -2.07 -31.14 -14.02
C LYS A 198 -3.14 -30.06 -14.01
N GLU A 199 -3.83 -29.85 -15.13
CA GLU A 199 -4.94 -28.91 -15.24
C GLU A 199 -6.16 -29.38 -14.45
N THR A 200 -6.53 -30.66 -14.54
CA THR A 200 -7.61 -31.24 -13.72
C THR A 200 -7.33 -31.02 -12.23
N LEU A 201 -6.13 -31.37 -11.75
CA LEU A 201 -5.72 -31.16 -10.36
C LEU A 201 -5.69 -29.68 -9.97
N THR A 202 -5.23 -28.80 -10.86
CA THR A 202 -5.25 -27.35 -10.62
C THR A 202 -6.68 -26.83 -10.46
N HIS A 203 -7.63 -27.27 -11.31
CA HIS A 203 -9.03 -26.88 -11.19
C HIS A 203 -9.69 -27.40 -9.90
N MET A 204 -9.40 -28.65 -9.51
CA MET A 204 -9.87 -29.21 -8.23
C MET A 204 -9.35 -28.37 -7.06
N LEU A 205 -8.06 -28.03 -7.09
CA LEU A 205 -7.42 -27.21 -6.06
C LEU A 205 -8.03 -25.82 -5.99
N THR A 206 -8.20 -25.12 -7.12
CA THR A 206 -8.81 -23.77 -7.11
C THR A 206 -10.23 -23.76 -6.56
N SER A 207 -11.00 -24.83 -6.75
CA SER A 207 -12.38 -24.91 -6.28
C SER A 207 -12.51 -25.42 -4.84
N MET A 208 -11.59 -26.26 -4.36
CA MET A 208 -11.78 -27.03 -3.12
C MET A 208 -10.66 -26.82 -2.08
N ALA A 209 -9.59 -26.07 -2.38
CA ALA A 209 -8.45 -25.92 -1.48
C ALA A 209 -8.83 -25.31 -0.11
N VAL A 210 -9.76 -24.35 -0.09
CA VAL A 210 -10.18 -23.68 1.14
C VAL A 210 -11.06 -24.59 2.00
N GLU A 211 -11.95 -25.37 1.38
CA GLU A 211 -12.87 -26.28 2.07
C GLU A 211 -12.18 -27.56 2.59
N LYS A 212 -11.21 -28.09 1.84
CA LYS A 212 -10.46 -29.32 2.18
C LYS A 212 -8.97 -29.06 2.40
N LEU A 213 -8.63 -28.02 3.16
CA LEU A 213 -7.24 -27.55 3.32
C LEU A 213 -6.28 -28.63 3.86
N SER A 214 -6.60 -29.23 5.00
CA SER A 214 -5.78 -30.30 5.61
C SER A 214 -5.58 -31.50 4.70
N PHE A 215 -6.58 -31.87 3.89
CA PHE A 215 -6.48 -32.96 2.93
C PHE A 215 -5.44 -32.65 1.84
N TRP A 216 -5.52 -31.47 1.21
CA TRP A 216 -4.58 -31.07 0.17
C TRP A 216 -3.16 -30.89 0.69
N LEU A 217 -2.99 -30.33 1.90
CA LEU A 217 -1.68 -30.18 2.53
C LEU A 217 -1.07 -31.54 2.87
N LYS A 218 -1.85 -32.45 3.45
CA LYS A 218 -1.42 -33.83 3.72
C LYS A 218 -0.99 -34.54 2.43
N LEU A 219 -1.78 -34.40 1.36
CA LEU A 219 -1.48 -35.01 0.07
C LEU A 219 -0.14 -34.51 -0.51
N CYS A 220 0.11 -33.20 -0.46
CA CYS A 220 1.38 -32.63 -0.92
C CYS A 220 2.55 -33.07 -0.03
N LYS A 221 2.34 -33.12 1.29
CA LYS A 221 3.33 -33.58 2.27
C LYS A 221 3.72 -35.03 2.03
N ASP A 222 2.75 -35.91 1.81
CA ASP A 222 2.97 -37.33 1.57
C ASP A 222 3.77 -37.56 0.27
N VAL A 223 3.50 -36.81 -0.80
CA VAL A 223 4.27 -36.87 -2.06
C VAL A 223 5.71 -36.36 -1.89
N LEU A 224 5.90 -35.27 -1.13
CA LEU A 224 7.24 -34.71 -0.89
C LEU A 224 8.06 -35.57 0.08
N ALA A 225 7.41 -36.26 1.02
CA ALA A 225 8.07 -37.11 2.02
C ALA A 225 8.38 -38.53 1.56
N ALA A 226 7.74 -39.01 0.50
CA ALA A 226 7.88 -40.38 0.00
C ALA A 226 9.27 -40.76 -0.58
N SER A 227 10.30 -39.89 -0.49
CA SER A 227 11.66 -40.26 -0.91
C SER A 227 12.47 -40.89 0.21
N ALA A 228 13.23 -41.93 -0.13
CA ALA A 228 14.03 -42.75 0.80
C ALA A 228 14.92 -41.97 1.79
N ASP A 229 15.40 -40.78 1.44
CA ASP A 229 16.32 -39.99 2.27
C ASP A 229 15.64 -39.20 3.41
N PHE A 230 14.32 -38.93 3.32
CA PHE A 230 13.60 -38.11 4.32
C PHE A 230 12.81 -38.91 5.35
N ASN A 231 12.65 -40.23 5.15
CA ASN A 231 11.97 -41.11 6.11
C ASN A 231 12.70 -41.22 7.47
N THR A 232 14.00 -40.90 7.52
CA THR A 232 14.78 -40.80 8.77
C THR A 232 14.46 -39.52 9.56
N VAL A 233 14.14 -38.42 8.86
CA VAL A 233 13.78 -37.12 9.45
C VAL A 233 12.34 -37.10 9.98
N ALA A 234 11.50 -38.10 9.64
CA ALA A 234 10.14 -38.26 10.17
C ALA A 234 10.09 -38.66 11.65
N SER A 235 11.24 -38.96 12.29
CA SER A 235 11.33 -39.38 13.70
C SER A 235 11.82 -38.30 14.66
N VAL A 236 12.12 -37.09 14.17
CA VAL A 236 12.52 -35.96 15.02
C VAL A 236 11.30 -35.06 15.20
N ASP A 237 10.38 -35.49 16.07
CA ASP A 237 9.35 -34.62 16.64
C ASP A 237 10.03 -33.67 17.66
N THR A 238 9.73 -32.38 17.53
CA THR A 238 10.18 -31.29 18.41
C THR A 238 9.40 -31.25 19.74
N THR A 239 9.24 -32.38 20.41
CA THR A 239 8.80 -32.42 21.81
C THR A 239 9.97 -32.92 22.66
N GLN A 240 10.78 -31.99 23.14
CA GLN A 240 11.58 -32.22 24.34
C GLN A 240 10.62 -32.42 25.51
N GLU A 241 10.54 -33.63 26.04
CA GLU A 241 10.54 -33.98 27.48
C GLU A 241 10.22 -35.47 27.64
N GLU A 242 11.25 -36.27 27.95
CA GLU A 242 11.33 -37.16 29.12
C GLU A 242 12.50 -38.12 28.93
N GLU A 243 13.60 -37.81 29.62
CA GLU A 243 14.62 -38.81 29.96
C GLU A 243 14.01 -39.86 30.89
N THR A 244 13.97 -41.13 30.50
CA THR A 244 14.36 -42.20 31.42
C THR A 244 15.07 -43.34 30.69
N ALA A 245 16.20 -43.73 31.28
CA ALA A 245 17.17 -44.69 30.81
C ALA A 245 16.65 -46.13 30.63
N LYS A 246 17.14 -46.82 29.59
CA LYS A 246 18.08 -47.96 29.71
C LYS A 246 18.51 -48.53 28.34
N ALA A 247 19.77 -48.95 28.32
CA ALA A 247 20.54 -49.54 27.23
C ALA A 247 19.92 -50.81 26.61
N ASP A 248 20.16 -51.05 25.32
CA ASP A 248 21.11 -52.09 24.88
C ASP A 248 21.45 -51.98 23.38
N ASP A 249 22.75 -52.10 23.06
CA ASP A 249 23.29 -52.27 21.71
C ASP A 249 23.06 -53.71 21.23
N ALA A 250 22.28 -53.92 20.16
CA ALA A 250 22.49 -54.95 19.12
C ALA A 250 21.21 -55.22 18.30
N SER A 251 21.16 -54.77 17.05
CA SER A 251 20.80 -55.61 15.89
C SER A 251 20.90 -54.82 14.59
N VAL A 252 22.12 -54.78 14.07
CA VAL A 252 22.40 -54.76 12.63
C VAL A 252 21.67 -55.95 11.99
N LEU A 253 20.92 -55.70 10.91
CA LEU A 253 20.30 -56.67 9.98
C LEU A 253 19.02 -57.41 10.46
N THR A 254 17.88 -56.76 10.31
CA THR A 254 16.65 -57.44 9.82
C THR A 254 15.94 -56.51 8.84
N SER A 255 16.26 -56.69 7.56
CA SER A 255 15.38 -56.39 6.43
C SER A 255 14.15 -57.31 6.50
N ASP A 256 12.97 -56.76 6.22
CA ASP A 256 11.63 -57.38 6.31
C ASP A 256 11.00 -57.39 7.71
N SER A 257 10.23 -56.34 8.02
CA SER A 257 8.83 -56.45 8.47
C SER A 257 8.32 -55.16 9.13
N ASP A 258 8.20 -54.07 8.36
CA ASP A 258 7.20 -53.01 8.59
C ASP A 258 7.22 -52.05 7.39
N GLU A 259 6.86 -52.57 6.21
CA GLU A 259 6.36 -51.70 5.15
C GLU A 259 5.03 -51.11 5.65
N ARG A 260 5.09 -49.98 6.35
CA ARG A 260 3.96 -49.04 6.30
C ARG A 260 3.83 -48.71 4.82
N PHE A 261 2.82 -49.27 4.17
CA PHE A 261 2.47 -48.98 2.79
C PHE A 261 2.38 -47.46 2.63
N HIS A 262 3.46 -46.82 2.18
CA HIS A 262 3.42 -45.41 1.85
C HIS A 262 2.56 -45.29 0.59
N PRO A 263 1.53 -44.43 0.59
CA PRO A 263 0.58 -44.37 -0.52
C PRO A 263 1.23 -43.99 -1.87
N PHE A 264 2.44 -43.44 -1.83
CA PHE A 264 3.31 -43.18 -2.96
C PHE A 264 4.66 -43.89 -2.74
N SER A 265 5.10 -44.69 -3.71
CA SER A 265 6.42 -45.32 -3.68
C SER A 265 7.38 -44.52 -4.57
N ASN A 266 8.33 -43.80 -3.96
CA ASN A 266 9.39 -42.99 -4.61
C ASN A 266 8.93 -42.19 -5.86
N PRO A 267 8.11 -41.13 -5.69
CA PRO A 267 7.62 -40.34 -6.82
C PRO A 267 8.75 -39.63 -7.59
N ARG A 268 8.61 -39.56 -8.92
CA ARG A 268 9.50 -38.81 -9.81
C ARG A 268 9.57 -37.34 -9.40
N TRP A 269 10.73 -36.72 -9.63
CA TRP A 269 10.96 -35.33 -9.26
C TRP A 269 9.91 -34.38 -9.91
N SER A 270 9.40 -34.70 -11.11
CA SER A 270 8.38 -33.89 -11.79
C SER A 270 7.05 -33.85 -11.06
N THR A 271 6.66 -34.97 -10.43
CA THR A 271 5.46 -35.09 -9.60
C THR A 271 5.64 -34.33 -8.29
N ARG A 272 6.84 -34.41 -7.70
CA ARG A 272 7.23 -33.65 -6.49
C ARG A 272 7.26 -32.13 -6.74
N VAL A 273 7.77 -31.69 -7.89
CA VAL A 273 7.75 -30.26 -8.29
C VAL A 273 6.31 -29.75 -8.38
N PHE A 274 5.43 -30.53 -9.01
CA PHE A 274 4.02 -30.17 -9.12
C PHE A 274 3.33 -30.11 -7.74
N ALA A 275 3.67 -31.02 -6.81
CA ALA A 275 3.16 -30.95 -5.43
C ALA A 275 3.61 -29.65 -4.72
N ALA A 276 4.86 -29.23 -4.87
CA ALA A 276 5.34 -27.96 -4.33
C ALA A 276 4.65 -26.74 -4.99
N GLU A 277 4.37 -26.79 -6.31
CA GLU A 277 3.56 -25.77 -7.00
C GLU A 277 2.11 -25.73 -6.48
N CYS A 278 1.51 -26.88 -6.16
CA CYS A 278 0.19 -26.96 -5.54
C CYS A 278 0.18 -26.26 -4.19
N VAL A 279 1.20 -26.43 -3.34
CA VAL A 279 1.32 -25.71 -2.06
C VAL A 279 1.31 -24.19 -2.27
N CYS A 280 2.08 -23.69 -3.25
CA CYS A 280 2.09 -22.27 -3.59
C CYS A 280 0.71 -21.77 -4.02
N LYS A 281 -0.02 -22.55 -4.84
CA LYS A 281 -1.39 -22.23 -5.25
C LYS A 281 -2.37 -22.23 -4.09
N ILE A 282 -2.26 -23.17 -3.15
CA ILE A 282 -3.10 -23.22 -1.94
C ILE A 282 -2.96 -21.93 -1.13
N ILE A 283 -1.72 -21.47 -0.88
CA ILE A 283 -1.47 -20.24 -0.13
C ILE A 283 -2.12 -19.03 -0.83
N SER A 284 -2.03 -18.96 -2.17
CA SER A 284 -2.67 -17.90 -2.97
C SER A 284 -4.20 -17.95 -2.93
N GLN A 285 -4.82 -19.13 -2.90
CA GLN A 285 -6.28 -19.25 -2.78
C GLN A 285 -6.76 -18.85 -1.37
N CYS A 286 -6.02 -19.20 -0.32
CA CYS A 286 -6.31 -18.77 1.04
C CYS A 286 -6.25 -17.24 1.21
N GLU A 287 -5.36 -16.55 0.48
CA GLU A 287 -5.30 -15.08 0.44
C GLU A 287 -6.60 -14.47 -0.10
N ASN A 288 -7.16 -15.05 -1.16
CA ASN A 288 -8.41 -14.57 -1.74
C ASN A 288 -9.64 -14.86 -0.85
N ALA A 289 -9.59 -15.88 0.00
CA ALA A 289 -10.72 -16.31 0.84
C ALA A 289 -10.92 -15.45 2.10
N GLY A 290 -9.84 -14.89 2.66
CA GLY A 290 -9.93 -13.91 3.75
C GLY A 290 -8.74 -13.90 4.71
N SER A 291 -8.61 -12.81 5.47
CA SER A 291 -7.47 -12.58 6.39
C SER A 291 -7.37 -13.57 7.56
N ALA A 292 -8.45 -14.31 7.87
CA ALA A 292 -8.44 -15.32 8.94
C ALA A 292 -7.46 -16.48 8.68
N HIS A 293 -7.04 -16.72 7.44
CA HIS A 293 -6.00 -17.70 7.13
C HIS A 293 -4.58 -17.24 7.51
N PHE A 294 -4.39 -15.96 7.86
CA PHE A 294 -3.09 -15.36 8.21
C PHE A 294 -3.08 -14.73 9.61
N ASP A 295 -4.15 -14.88 10.39
CA ASP A 295 -4.24 -14.40 11.76
C ASP A 295 -4.59 -15.57 12.69
N ILE A 296 -3.64 -15.92 13.57
CA ILE A 296 -3.76 -17.02 14.51
C ILE A 296 -4.84 -16.79 15.56
N THR A 297 -5.08 -15.55 15.99
CA THR A 297 -6.10 -15.22 16.99
C THR A 297 -7.50 -15.40 16.40
N LEU A 298 -7.73 -14.83 15.22
CA LEU A 298 -9.00 -14.99 14.49
C LEU A 298 -9.24 -16.44 14.07
N ALA A 299 -8.19 -17.16 13.65
CA ALA A 299 -8.29 -18.58 13.31
C ALA A 299 -8.70 -19.43 14.52
N GLN A 300 -8.09 -19.21 15.69
CA GLN A 300 -8.43 -19.92 16.92
C GLN A 300 -9.84 -19.59 17.40
N GLU A 301 -10.26 -18.32 17.36
CA GLU A 301 -11.62 -17.91 17.71
C GLU A 301 -12.68 -18.53 16.80
N ARG A 302 -12.44 -18.57 15.48
CA ARG A 302 -13.37 -19.17 14.52
C ARG A 302 -13.43 -20.69 14.67
N LYS A 303 -12.28 -21.34 14.88
CA LYS A 303 -12.20 -22.79 15.12
C LYS A 303 -12.89 -23.21 16.43
N GLN A 304 -12.91 -22.34 17.45
CA GLN A 304 -13.68 -22.56 18.67
C GLN A 304 -15.19 -22.44 18.45
N ARG A 305 -15.64 -21.62 17.48
CA ARG A 305 -17.06 -21.47 17.13
C ARG A 305 -17.55 -22.59 16.22
N ASP A 306 -16.75 -22.99 15.24
CA ASP A 306 -17.03 -24.12 14.36
C ASP A 306 -15.80 -25.01 14.21
N SER A 307 -15.92 -26.27 14.69
CA SER A 307 -14.85 -27.27 14.63
C SER A 307 -14.49 -27.73 13.20
N ARG A 308 -15.33 -27.38 12.20
CA ARG A 308 -15.12 -27.78 10.80
C ARG A 308 -14.24 -26.84 10.00
N ASP A 309 -14.03 -25.61 10.49
CA ASP A 309 -13.20 -24.62 9.80
C ASP A 309 -11.71 -24.89 10.06
N ASP A 310 -10.93 -24.93 8.97
CA ASP A 310 -9.48 -25.14 9.01
C ASP A 310 -8.75 -23.94 8.39
N PHE A 311 -7.68 -23.49 9.06
CA PHE A 311 -6.98 -22.25 8.71
C PHE A 311 -5.50 -22.52 8.42
N LEU A 312 -4.93 -21.74 7.49
CA LEU A 312 -3.58 -21.97 6.98
C LEU A 312 -2.50 -21.75 8.05
N VAL A 313 -2.67 -20.77 8.96
CA VAL A 313 -1.72 -20.51 10.05
C VAL A 313 -1.49 -21.73 10.94
N LEU A 314 -2.50 -22.57 11.12
CA LEU A 314 -2.40 -23.76 12.00
C LEU A 314 -1.50 -24.85 11.40
N HIS A 315 -1.26 -24.81 10.08
CA HIS A 315 -0.42 -25.77 9.36
C HIS A 315 0.95 -25.17 8.97
N LEU A 316 1.36 -24.05 9.58
CA LEU A 316 2.61 -23.36 9.25
C LEU A 316 3.85 -24.26 9.38
N ALA A 317 3.90 -25.10 10.43
CA ALA A 317 4.99 -26.07 10.62
C ALA A 317 5.14 -27.01 9.42
N ASP A 318 4.01 -27.50 8.90
CA ASP A 318 3.97 -28.41 7.75
C ASP A 318 4.34 -27.71 6.45
N LEU A 319 3.92 -26.45 6.26
CA LEU A 319 4.33 -25.64 5.11
C LEU A 319 5.84 -25.41 5.08
N ILE A 320 6.43 -25.06 6.23
CA ILE A 320 7.88 -24.86 6.34
C ILE A 320 8.63 -26.17 6.12
N ARG A 321 8.12 -27.28 6.67
CA ARG A 321 8.71 -28.61 6.47
C ARG A 321 8.67 -29.02 4.99
N MET A 322 7.55 -28.84 4.30
CA MET A 322 7.43 -29.15 2.87
C MET A 322 8.38 -28.27 2.02
N ALA A 323 8.45 -26.97 2.32
CA ALA A 323 9.37 -26.05 1.64
C ALA A 323 10.84 -26.44 1.89
N PHE A 324 11.20 -26.81 3.12
CA PHE A 324 12.53 -27.30 3.49
C PHE A 324 12.90 -28.55 2.69
N MET A 325 12.04 -29.57 2.69
CA MET A 325 12.28 -30.84 2.00
C MET A 325 12.49 -30.64 0.50
N ALA A 326 11.71 -29.75 -0.13
CA ALA A 326 11.88 -29.41 -1.54
C ALA A 326 13.16 -28.60 -1.80
N ALA A 327 13.49 -27.62 -0.94
CA ALA A 327 14.65 -26.75 -1.11
C ALA A 327 16.00 -27.45 -0.91
N THR A 328 16.04 -28.52 -0.11
CA THR A 328 17.26 -29.28 0.20
C THR A 328 17.40 -30.59 -0.59
N ASP A 329 16.53 -30.84 -1.57
CA ASP A 329 16.59 -32.06 -2.39
C ASP A 329 17.78 -32.04 -3.37
N HIS A 330 18.16 -33.22 -3.88
CA HIS A 330 19.23 -33.36 -4.88
C HIS A 330 18.83 -32.83 -6.27
N SER A 331 17.53 -32.76 -6.59
CA SER A 331 17.04 -32.28 -7.88
C SER A 331 16.96 -30.75 -7.94
N ASP A 332 17.67 -30.13 -8.87
CA ASP A 332 17.70 -28.67 -9.07
C ASP A 332 16.29 -28.08 -9.27
N GLN A 333 15.44 -28.74 -10.06
CA GLN A 333 14.09 -28.24 -10.33
C GLN A 333 13.21 -28.27 -9.07
N LEU A 334 13.41 -29.25 -8.19
CA LEU A 334 12.70 -29.31 -6.91
C LEU A 334 13.24 -28.27 -5.92
N ARG A 335 14.57 -28.06 -5.89
CA ARG A 335 15.20 -26.98 -5.12
C ARG A 335 14.64 -25.61 -5.48
N LEU A 336 14.51 -25.32 -6.79
CA LEU A 336 13.93 -24.08 -7.30
C LEU A 336 12.48 -23.87 -6.83
N SER A 337 11.66 -24.93 -6.89
CA SER A 337 10.27 -24.89 -6.43
C SER A 337 10.18 -24.72 -4.91
N GLY A 338 10.99 -25.44 -4.14
CA GLY A 338 11.05 -25.32 -2.69
C GLY A 338 11.46 -23.94 -2.19
N LEU A 339 12.46 -23.31 -2.82
CA LEU A 339 12.86 -21.93 -2.52
C LEU A 339 11.72 -20.94 -2.84
N GLN A 340 10.93 -21.19 -3.90
CA GLN A 340 9.77 -20.37 -4.22
C GLN A 340 8.63 -20.56 -3.22
N THR A 341 8.36 -21.79 -2.76
CA THR A 341 7.41 -22.05 -1.68
C THR A 341 7.84 -21.32 -0.40
N LEU A 342 9.13 -21.41 -0.05
CA LEU A 342 9.69 -20.74 1.11
C LEU A 342 9.53 -19.22 1.03
N LEU A 343 9.76 -18.62 -0.15
CA LEU A 343 9.51 -17.20 -0.35
C LEU A 343 8.07 -16.80 -0.01
N ILE A 344 7.11 -17.54 -0.56
CA ILE A 344 5.68 -17.22 -0.39
C ILE A 344 5.31 -17.33 1.09
N VAL A 345 5.81 -18.36 1.79
CA VAL A 345 5.62 -18.50 3.24
C VAL A 345 6.22 -17.31 4.00
N VAL A 346 7.48 -16.93 3.71
CA VAL A 346 8.13 -15.79 4.38
C VAL A 346 7.35 -14.49 4.14
N ARG A 347 6.97 -14.18 2.90
CA ARG A 347 6.24 -12.94 2.58
C ARG A 347 4.88 -12.86 3.26
N LYS A 348 4.18 -13.98 3.44
CA LYS A 348 2.83 -14.00 4.02
C LYS A 348 2.82 -14.08 5.54
N PHE A 349 3.78 -14.78 6.15
CA PHE A 349 3.81 -15.02 7.60
C PHE A 349 4.79 -14.13 8.37
N ALA A 350 5.63 -13.34 7.71
CA ALA A 350 6.60 -12.45 8.36
C ALA A 350 5.98 -11.40 9.29
N ALA A 351 4.82 -10.85 8.93
CA ALA A 351 4.15 -9.78 9.70
C ALA A 351 3.14 -10.32 10.73
N VAL A 352 2.99 -11.65 10.84
CA VAL A 352 1.98 -12.27 11.70
C VAL A 352 2.50 -12.33 13.15
N PRO A 353 1.81 -11.70 14.11
CA PRO A 353 2.26 -11.67 15.49
C PRO A 353 2.06 -13.02 16.20
N GLU A 354 2.92 -13.30 17.16
CA GLU A 354 2.81 -14.46 18.06
C GLU A 354 1.85 -14.15 19.23
N PRO A 355 0.73 -14.86 19.40
CA PRO A 355 -0.28 -14.58 20.43
C PRO A 355 0.21 -14.87 21.84
N GLU A 356 1.14 -15.82 22.01
CA GLU A 356 1.67 -16.20 23.32
C GLU A 356 2.75 -15.22 23.81
N PHE A 357 3.43 -14.50 22.89
CA PHE A 357 4.55 -13.60 23.19
C PHE A 357 4.37 -12.24 22.51
N PRO A 358 3.78 -11.24 23.20
CA PRO A 358 3.51 -9.92 22.60
C PRO A 358 4.81 -9.23 22.18
N GLY A 359 4.92 -8.90 20.89
CA GLY A 359 6.10 -8.27 20.28
C GLY A 359 6.96 -9.22 19.44
N HIS A 360 6.72 -10.53 19.50
CA HIS A 360 7.38 -11.53 18.66
C HIS A 360 6.52 -11.89 17.44
N VAL A 361 7.18 -12.37 16.37
CA VAL A 361 6.50 -12.88 15.15
C VAL A 361 6.59 -14.39 15.05
N ILE A 362 5.57 -15.03 14.50
CA ILE A 362 5.43 -16.50 14.49
C ILE A 362 6.58 -17.23 13.76
N LEU A 363 7.19 -16.59 12.75
CA LEU A 363 8.32 -17.16 12.00
C LEU A 363 9.64 -17.18 12.80
N GLU A 364 9.74 -16.49 13.94
CA GLU A 364 10.94 -16.53 14.80
C GLU A 364 11.28 -17.96 15.24
N GLN A 365 10.26 -18.77 15.52
CA GLN A 365 10.42 -20.16 15.97
C GLN A 365 11.10 -21.06 14.91
N TYR A 366 11.01 -20.69 13.63
CA TYR A 366 11.47 -21.50 12.51
C TYR A 366 12.78 -21.00 11.89
N GLN A 367 13.48 -20.06 12.53
CA GLN A 367 14.70 -19.46 11.99
C GLN A 367 15.78 -20.48 11.62
N ALA A 368 16.00 -21.49 12.47
CA ALA A 368 16.99 -22.53 12.23
C ALA A 368 16.67 -23.35 10.96
N ASN A 369 15.38 -23.65 10.72
CA ASN A 369 14.91 -24.43 9.58
C ASN A 369 15.08 -23.64 8.28
N VAL A 370 14.72 -22.36 8.27
CA VAL A 370 14.87 -21.48 7.10
C VAL A 370 16.37 -21.27 6.78
N GLY A 371 17.20 -21.00 7.79
CA GLY A 371 18.65 -20.85 7.61
C GLY A 371 19.33 -22.14 7.13
N ALA A 372 18.85 -23.31 7.56
CA ALA A 372 19.33 -24.61 7.08
C ALA A 372 18.89 -24.89 5.63
N ALA A 373 17.67 -24.52 5.24
CA ALA A 373 17.18 -24.68 3.85
C ALA A 373 17.98 -23.85 2.83
N LEU A 374 18.47 -22.68 3.23
CA LEU A 374 19.18 -21.77 2.33
C LEU A 374 20.64 -22.18 2.07
N ARG A 375 21.30 -22.84 3.03
CA ARG A 375 22.73 -23.20 2.93
C ARG A 375 23.08 -24.00 1.66
N PRO A 376 22.33 -25.05 1.27
CA PRO A 376 22.62 -25.80 0.04
C PRO A 376 22.54 -24.96 -1.24
N ALA A 377 21.75 -23.89 -1.26
CA ALA A 377 21.65 -23.01 -2.42
C ALA A 377 22.94 -22.20 -2.68
N PHE A 378 23.84 -22.07 -1.70
CA PHE A 378 25.09 -21.29 -1.78
C PHE A 378 26.36 -22.14 -1.76
N ALA A 379 26.25 -23.47 -1.87
CA ALA A 379 27.41 -24.34 -1.98
C ALA A 379 28.19 -24.06 -3.29
N PRO A 380 29.52 -24.23 -3.31
CA PRO A 380 30.35 -23.93 -4.49
C PRO A 380 29.97 -24.78 -5.71
N GLU A 381 29.44 -25.99 -5.49
CA GLU A 381 29.00 -26.95 -6.52
C GLU A 381 27.57 -26.70 -7.05
N THR A 382 26.85 -25.71 -6.51
CA THR A 382 25.44 -25.45 -6.87
C THR A 382 25.35 -24.67 -8.20
N PRO A 383 24.44 -25.06 -9.12
CA PRO A 383 24.25 -24.37 -10.39
C PRO A 383 23.79 -22.91 -10.21
N PRO A 384 24.16 -22.02 -11.15
CA PRO A 384 23.86 -20.58 -11.07
C PRO A 384 22.36 -20.29 -11.03
N ASP A 385 21.52 -21.16 -11.59
CA ASP A 385 20.06 -20.99 -11.57
C ASP A 385 19.47 -21.09 -10.15
N VAL A 386 20.05 -21.94 -9.29
CA VAL A 386 19.57 -22.14 -7.91
C VAL A 386 20.07 -21.02 -7.00
N THR A 387 21.33 -20.58 -7.12
CA THR A 387 21.84 -19.38 -6.43
C THR A 387 21.06 -18.14 -6.88
N ALA A 388 20.88 -17.97 -8.19
CA ALA A 388 20.07 -16.89 -8.74
C ALA A 388 18.65 -16.94 -8.22
N LYS A 389 17.98 -18.09 -8.15
CA LYS A 389 16.62 -18.16 -7.57
C LYS A 389 16.62 -17.83 -6.07
N ALA A 390 17.58 -18.29 -5.28
CA ALA A 390 17.67 -17.96 -3.86
C ALA A 390 17.83 -16.44 -3.61
N CYS A 391 18.56 -15.75 -4.49
CA CYS A 391 18.76 -14.30 -4.45
C CYS A 391 17.64 -13.49 -5.14
N GLN A 392 17.25 -13.86 -6.36
CA GLN A 392 16.24 -13.22 -7.22
C GLN A 392 14.83 -13.37 -6.65
N ALA A 393 14.52 -14.55 -6.11
CA ALA A 393 13.27 -14.79 -5.40
C ALA A 393 13.30 -14.17 -4.00
N SER A 394 14.16 -13.17 -3.77
CA SER A 394 14.26 -12.37 -2.55
C SER A 394 14.16 -13.19 -1.26
N VAL A 395 14.61 -14.45 -1.21
CA VAL A 395 14.34 -15.27 -0.01
C VAL A 395 15.28 -14.80 1.09
N CYS A 396 16.56 -14.66 0.77
CA CYS A 396 17.57 -14.16 1.71
C CYS A 396 17.33 -12.68 2.06
N SER A 397 17.04 -11.86 1.05
CA SER A 397 16.77 -10.43 1.27
C SER A 397 15.44 -10.20 2.00
N ALA A 398 14.34 -10.87 1.62
CA ALA A 398 13.08 -10.77 2.35
C ALA A 398 13.19 -11.34 3.76
N TRP A 399 13.98 -12.41 3.97
CA TRP A 399 14.23 -12.92 5.31
C TRP A 399 14.97 -11.90 6.20
N ILE A 400 16.04 -11.28 5.69
CA ILE A 400 16.75 -10.20 6.40
C ILE A 400 15.84 -8.97 6.59
N ALA A 401 15.07 -8.61 5.56
CA ALA A 401 14.19 -7.44 5.55
C ALA A 401 12.98 -7.59 6.48
N SER A 402 12.44 -8.81 6.59
CA SER A 402 11.22 -9.14 7.33
C SER A 402 11.23 -8.71 8.80
N GLY A 403 12.42 -8.51 9.39
CA GLY A 403 12.55 -8.15 10.80
C GLY A 403 12.25 -9.32 11.74
N VAL A 404 12.00 -10.52 11.21
CA VAL A 404 11.80 -11.77 11.95
C VAL A 404 13.09 -12.18 12.69
N VAL A 405 14.27 -11.77 12.23
CA VAL A 405 15.53 -12.09 12.91
C VAL A 405 15.91 -10.96 13.86
N SER A 406 15.71 -11.19 15.15
CA SER A 406 16.11 -10.29 16.24
C SER A 406 17.58 -10.48 16.65
N ASP A 407 18.15 -11.68 16.46
CA ASP A 407 19.52 -12.02 16.81
C ASP A 407 20.55 -11.66 15.71
N LEU A 408 21.51 -10.81 16.05
CA LEU A 408 22.59 -10.37 15.15
C LEU A 408 23.48 -11.52 14.63
N ASN A 409 23.57 -12.62 15.38
CA ASN A 409 24.39 -13.77 14.99
C ASN A 409 23.79 -14.54 13.80
N ASP A 410 22.46 -14.69 13.77
CA ASP A 410 21.76 -15.37 12.69
C ASP A 410 21.66 -14.49 11.45
N LEU A 411 21.50 -13.17 11.63
CA LEU A 411 21.67 -12.20 10.54
C LEU A 411 23.07 -12.29 9.93
N ARG A 412 24.13 -12.38 10.75
CA ARG A 412 25.51 -12.52 10.27
C ARG A 412 25.72 -13.83 9.47
N ARG A 413 25.07 -14.93 9.84
CA ARG A 413 25.16 -16.20 9.10
C ARG A 413 24.58 -16.09 7.69
N VAL A 414 23.39 -15.51 7.53
CA VAL A 414 22.78 -15.31 6.20
C VAL A 414 23.54 -14.25 5.40
N HIS A 415 24.01 -13.17 6.06
CA HIS A 415 24.89 -12.18 5.45
C HIS A 415 26.17 -12.81 4.88
N GLN A 416 26.82 -13.72 5.62
CA GLN A 416 28.00 -14.44 5.15
C GLN A 416 27.74 -15.27 3.87
N LEU A 417 26.53 -15.83 3.70
CA LEU A 417 26.15 -16.52 2.46
C LEU A 417 26.08 -15.53 1.28
N LEU A 418 25.51 -14.34 1.47
CA LEU A 418 25.47 -13.29 0.45
C LEU A 418 26.88 -12.74 0.12
N VAL A 419 27.74 -12.58 1.13
CA VAL A 419 29.14 -12.17 0.95
C VAL A 419 29.93 -13.23 0.16
N SER A 420 29.75 -14.52 0.47
CA SER A 420 30.40 -15.59 -0.28
C SER A 420 30.01 -15.60 -1.76
N SER A 421 28.74 -15.29 -2.06
CA SER A 421 28.23 -15.14 -3.42
C SER A 421 28.79 -13.89 -4.10
N LEU A 422 28.93 -12.80 -3.37
CA LEU A 422 29.53 -11.56 -3.89
C LEU A 422 31.02 -11.76 -4.24
N VAL A 423 31.77 -12.47 -3.40
CA VAL A 423 33.17 -12.83 -3.67
C VAL A 423 33.27 -13.74 -4.90
N LYS A 424 32.35 -14.70 -5.05
CA LYS A 424 32.25 -15.56 -6.25
C LYS A 424 32.02 -14.74 -7.52
N VAL A 425 31.17 -13.71 -7.45
CA VAL A 425 30.92 -12.76 -8.55
C VAL A 425 32.15 -11.91 -8.88
N GLN A 426 32.89 -11.44 -7.86
CA GLN A 426 34.09 -10.61 -8.03
C GLN A 426 35.30 -11.38 -8.57
N ALA A 427 35.42 -12.68 -8.24
CA ALA A 427 36.55 -13.52 -8.66
C ALA A 427 36.66 -13.69 -10.18
N GLY A 428 35.62 -13.34 -10.95
CA GLY A 428 35.69 -13.07 -12.40
C GLY A 428 35.87 -14.30 -13.31
N LYS A 429 35.08 -14.32 -14.39
CA LYS A 429 35.04 -15.09 -15.67
C LYS A 429 35.92 -16.35 -15.92
N GLU A 430 37.05 -16.59 -15.28
CA GLU A 430 38.01 -17.65 -15.63
C GLU A 430 37.65 -19.05 -15.08
N ALA A 431 36.88 -19.14 -13.98
CA ALA A 431 36.53 -20.44 -13.36
C ALA A 431 35.18 -21.03 -13.83
N GLN A 432 34.19 -20.21 -14.17
CA GLN A 432 32.82 -20.67 -14.51
C GLN A 432 32.59 -20.87 -16.02
N SER A 433 33.40 -20.24 -16.87
CA SER A 433 33.24 -20.20 -18.33
C SER A 433 33.45 -21.55 -19.03
N GLN A 434 33.86 -22.61 -18.30
CA GLN A 434 34.05 -23.95 -18.86
C GLN A 434 32.79 -24.84 -18.78
N GLN A 435 31.78 -24.50 -17.98
CA GLN A 435 30.61 -25.36 -17.75
C GLN A 435 29.25 -24.72 -18.07
N TYR A 436 29.12 -23.39 -17.99
CA TYR A 436 27.82 -22.71 -18.14
C TYR A 436 27.90 -21.51 -19.12
N ASN A 437 26.76 -21.19 -19.76
CA ASN A 437 26.66 -20.09 -20.72
C ASN A 437 26.85 -18.74 -20.01
N GLU A 438 27.49 -17.76 -20.67
CA GLU A 438 27.75 -16.43 -20.11
C GLU A 438 26.45 -15.76 -19.60
N SER A 439 25.32 -15.96 -20.28
CA SER A 439 24.01 -15.42 -19.85
C SER A 439 23.55 -15.94 -18.48
N THR A 440 23.89 -17.17 -18.11
CA THR A 440 23.54 -17.73 -16.78
C THR A 440 24.42 -17.15 -15.67
N SER A 441 25.68 -16.83 -15.98
CA SER A 441 26.55 -16.08 -15.08
C SER A 441 26.04 -14.64 -14.90
N THR A 442 25.64 -13.96 -15.98
CA THR A 442 24.99 -12.64 -15.90
C THR A 442 23.74 -12.68 -15.03
N MET A 443 22.91 -13.73 -15.15
CA MET A 443 21.74 -13.91 -14.30
C MET A 443 22.09 -14.03 -12.81
N GLU A 444 23.08 -14.87 -12.46
CA GLU A 444 23.56 -15.04 -11.08
C GLU A 444 24.07 -13.70 -10.51
N ILE A 445 24.89 -12.98 -11.27
CA ILE A 445 25.44 -11.67 -10.90
C ILE A 445 24.31 -10.66 -10.61
N LEU A 446 23.36 -10.50 -11.53
CA LEU A 446 22.27 -9.55 -11.38
C LEU A 446 21.33 -9.91 -10.22
N ALA A 447 21.09 -11.21 -10.00
CA ALA A 447 20.29 -11.68 -8.87
C ALA A 447 20.96 -11.36 -7.53
N VAL A 448 22.27 -11.58 -7.41
CA VAL A 448 23.05 -11.24 -6.20
C VAL A 448 23.04 -9.72 -5.98
N LEU A 449 23.29 -8.92 -7.02
CA LEU A 449 23.27 -7.45 -6.91
C LEU A 449 21.89 -6.92 -6.52
N LYS A 450 20.81 -7.50 -7.05
CA LYS A 450 19.43 -7.17 -6.68
C LYS A 450 19.15 -7.48 -5.20
N ALA A 451 19.59 -8.65 -4.71
CA ALA A 451 19.39 -9.03 -3.31
C ALA A 451 20.11 -8.08 -2.36
N TRP A 452 21.35 -7.68 -2.67
CA TRP A 452 22.09 -6.68 -1.90
C TRP A 452 21.43 -5.30 -1.93
N ALA A 453 20.89 -4.89 -3.09
CA ALA A 453 20.15 -3.63 -3.21
C ALA A 453 18.92 -3.61 -2.29
N GLU A 454 18.15 -4.70 -2.26
CA GLU A 454 16.97 -4.83 -1.39
C GLU A 454 17.34 -4.78 0.11
N VAL A 455 18.39 -5.49 0.53
CA VAL A 455 18.88 -5.45 1.92
C VAL A 455 19.32 -4.03 2.30
N TYR A 456 20.04 -3.33 1.42
CA TYR A 456 20.48 -1.96 1.66
C TYR A 456 19.31 -0.99 1.80
N ILE A 457 18.32 -1.06 0.89
CA ILE A 457 17.10 -0.25 0.93
C ILE A 457 16.41 -0.40 2.29
N VAL A 458 16.18 -1.64 2.74
CA VAL A 458 15.47 -1.91 3.99
C VAL A 458 16.28 -1.48 5.21
N ALA A 459 17.62 -1.64 5.18
CA ALA A 459 18.50 -1.16 6.24
C ALA A 459 18.41 0.37 6.41
N VAL A 460 18.43 1.11 5.31
CA VAL A 460 18.32 2.59 5.32
C VAL A 460 16.91 3.05 5.73
N GLU A 461 15.85 2.41 5.24
CA GLU A 461 14.47 2.74 5.60
C GLU A 461 14.19 2.50 7.10
N LYS A 462 14.68 1.38 7.67
CA LYS A 462 14.58 1.11 9.11
C LYS A 462 15.30 2.17 9.95
N GLN A 463 16.48 2.63 9.51
CA GLN A 463 17.21 3.70 10.18
C GLN A 463 16.42 5.02 10.15
N LYS A 464 15.86 5.40 9.00
CA LYS A 464 15.07 6.63 8.85
C LYS A 464 13.85 6.65 9.78
N ASN A 465 13.09 5.55 9.82
CA ASN A 465 11.91 5.41 10.69
C ASN A 465 12.26 5.53 12.20
N GLN A 466 13.43 5.04 12.60
CA GLN A 466 13.89 5.17 13.99
C GLN A 466 14.32 6.60 14.34
N CYS A 467 15.02 7.29 13.44
CA CYS A 467 15.35 8.70 13.60
C CYS A 467 14.08 9.56 13.74
N ASP A 468 13.05 9.28 12.94
CA ASP A 468 11.78 10.00 13.00
C ASP A 468 11.00 9.71 14.31
N ALA A 469 10.98 8.47 14.78
CA ALA A 469 10.40 8.11 16.08
C ALA A 469 11.14 8.77 17.26
N HIS A 470 12.48 8.85 17.19
CA HIS A 470 13.30 9.52 18.19
C HIS A 470 13.06 11.05 18.20
N ASN A 471 12.94 11.67 17.02
CA ASN A 471 12.60 13.08 16.86
C ASN A 471 11.17 13.39 17.36
N HIS A 472 10.23 12.46 17.20
CA HIS A 472 8.88 12.60 17.73
C HIS A 472 8.84 12.44 19.25
N CYS A 473 9.67 11.58 19.84
CA CYS A 473 9.80 11.43 21.30
C CYS A 473 10.44 12.69 21.94
N LEU A 474 11.46 13.27 21.30
CA LEU A 474 12.10 14.51 21.76
C LEU A 474 11.18 15.74 21.71
N LYS A 475 10.22 15.80 20.78
CA LYS A 475 9.23 16.89 20.73
C LYS A 475 8.14 16.78 21.81
N THR A 476 7.88 15.60 22.35
CA THR A 476 6.90 15.39 23.44
C THR A 476 7.53 15.43 24.84
N ALA A 477 8.86 15.42 24.95
CA ALA A 477 9.60 15.32 26.21
C ALA A 477 10.26 16.65 26.67
N HIS A 478 9.55 17.78 26.55
CA HIS A 478 9.89 18.99 27.32
C HIS A 478 9.31 18.98 28.76
N SER A 479 9.00 17.81 29.31
CA SER A 479 8.68 17.68 30.73
C SER A 479 9.17 16.34 31.30
N ALA A 480 10.03 16.45 32.32
CA ALA A 480 10.45 15.47 33.31
C ALA A 480 11.64 14.53 32.96
N GLU A 481 12.78 14.92 33.56
CA GLU A 481 13.93 14.19 34.11
C GLU A 481 14.38 12.79 33.59
N GLU A 482 15.71 12.73 33.46
CA GLU A 482 16.59 11.61 33.15
C GLU A 482 16.35 10.34 33.99
N SER A 483 16.22 9.19 33.32
CA SER A 483 16.71 7.91 33.87
C SER A 483 17.12 6.91 32.79
N TYR A 484 18.43 6.63 32.76
CA TYR A 484 19.14 5.39 32.40
C TYR A 484 18.76 4.49 31.19
N ARG A 485 19.83 4.19 30.43
CA ARG A 485 19.99 3.35 29.24
C ARG A 485 19.69 1.86 29.45
N ASP A 486 19.17 1.19 28.42
CA ASP A 486 19.80 0.05 27.68
C ASP A 486 18.78 -0.79 26.88
N VAL A 487 18.27 -0.27 25.75
CA VAL A 487 17.52 -1.10 24.75
C VAL A 487 17.91 -0.79 23.29
N THR A 488 18.89 0.08 23.02
CA THR A 488 19.15 0.60 21.66
C THR A 488 20.39 -0.01 20.98
N SER A 489 20.42 -1.32 20.68
CA SER A 489 21.58 -1.90 19.95
C SER A 489 21.30 -2.98 18.90
N SER A 490 20.06 -3.47 18.72
CA SER A 490 19.82 -4.54 17.74
C SER A 490 19.71 -4.04 16.28
N ALA A 491 19.32 -2.78 16.03
CA ALA A 491 19.01 -2.31 14.68
C ALA A 491 20.16 -1.56 13.96
N SER A 492 21.16 -1.04 14.67
CA SER A 492 22.33 -0.40 14.04
C SER A 492 23.24 -1.42 13.34
N GLY A 493 23.21 -2.69 13.77
CA GLY A 493 24.10 -3.72 13.24
C GLY A 493 23.90 -4.07 11.77
N LEU A 494 22.69 -3.94 11.20
CA LEU A 494 22.47 -4.34 9.80
C LEU A 494 23.12 -3.36 8.81
N LEU A 495 23.05 -2.06 9.07
CA LEU A 495 23.72 -1.07 8.22
C LEU A 495 25.24 -1.17 8.36
N ASP A 496 25.75 -1.38 9.58
CA ASP A 496 27.19 -1.58 9.83
C ASP A 496 27.75 -2.79 9.06
N LEU A 497 26.96 -3.87 8.91
CA LEU A 497 27.32 -5.04 8.11
C LEU A 497 27.40 -4.73 6.61
N VAL A 498 26.39 -4.04 6.07
CA VAL A 498 26.34 -3.68 4.63
C VAL A 498 27.40 -2.61 4.28
N GLN A 499 27.73 -1.72 5.22
CA GLN A 499 28.70 -0.65 5.02
C GLN A 499 30.11 -1.18 4.69
N ALA A 500 30.47 -2.37 5.18
CA ALA A 500 31.76 -3.01 4.89
C ALA A 500 31.95 -3.34 3.40
N ASP A 501 30.88 -3.76 2.72
CA ASP A 501 30.92 -4.20 1.32
C ASP A 501 30.43 -3.13 0.32
N LEU A 502 29.95 -1.98 0.82
CA LEU A 502 29.34 -0.90 0.05
C LEU A 502 30.27 -0.28 -1.01
N GLY A 503 31.58 -0.23 -0.72
CA GLY A 503 32.59 0.27 -1.66
C GLY A 503 32.66 -0.55 -2.95
N THR A 504 32.52 -1.87 -2.86
CA THR A 504 32.53 -2.75 -4.04
C THR A 504 31.15 -2.86 -4.68
N LEU A 505 30.08 -2.90 -3.87
CA LEU A 505 28.70 -2.95 -4.36
C LEU A 505 28.34 -1.73 -5.19
N SER A 506 28.73 -0.52 -4.77
CA SER A 506 28.46 0.71 -5.52
C SER A 506 29.07 0.70 -6.92
N LYS A 507 30.31 0.21 -7.08
CA LYS A 507 30.97 0.04 -8.38
C LYS A 507 30.23 -0.96 -9.26
N LEU A 508 29.81 -2.10 -8.71
CA LEU A 508 29.08 -3.14 -9.44
C LEU A 508 27.66 -2.71 -9.82
N TRP A 509 26.95 -1.99 -8.95
CA TRP A 509 25.63 -1.45 -9.26
C TRP A 509 25.68 -0.40 -10.37
N LEU A 510 26.66 0.50 -10.34
CA LEU A 510 26.86 1.47 -11.42
C LEU A 510 27.18 0.77 -12.75
N ALA A 511 28.05 -0.25 -12.74
CA ALA A 511 28.33 -1.04 -13.93
C ALA A 511 27.06 -1.74 -14.47
N ALA A 512 26.22 -2.29 -13.59
CA ALA A 512 24.98 -2.95 -14.00
C ALA A 512 23.96 -1.97 -14.59
N LEU A 513 23.89 -0.73 -14.08
CA LEU A 513 23.02 0.31 -14.63
C LEU A 513 23.55 0.88 -15.95
N GLN A 514 24.87 1.02 -16.10
CA GLN A 514 25.48 1.38 -17.38
C GLN A 514 25.21 0.32 -18.44
N ASP A 515 25.36 -0.96 -18.09
CA ASP A 515 25.02 -2.09 -18.95
C ASP A 515 23.55 -2.05 -19.36
N PHE A 516 22.64 -1.75 -18.42
CA PHE A 516 21.22 -1.60 -18.71
C PHE A 516 20.92 -0.43 -19.67
N ALA A 517 21.57 0.72 -19.47
CA ALA A 517 21.44 1.86 -20.38
C ALA A 517 21.98 1.55 -21.79
N LEU A 518 23.02 0.72 -21.90
CA LEU A 518 23.50 0.27 -23.21
C LEU A 518 22.52 -0.70 -23.90
N LEU A 519 21.75 -1.48 -23.13
CA LEU A 519 20.72 -2.37 -23.67
C LEU A 519 19.51 -1.64 -24.24
N THR A 520 19.24 -0.40 -23.80
CA THR A 520 18.15 0.43 -24.34
C THR A 520 18.56 1.20 -25.59
N LEU A 521 19.86 1.35 -25.84
CA LEU A 521 20.40 1.96 -27.05
C LEU A 521 20.38 0.99 -28.26
N PRO A 522 20.41 1.50 -29.50
CA PRO A 522 20.50 0.67 -30.71
C PRO A 522 21.71 -0.26 -30.69
N SER A 523 21.61 -1.41 -31.38
CA SER A 523 22.57 -2.54 -31.34
C SER A 523 24.02 -2.21 -31.74
N GLU A 524 24.29 -1.00 -32.21
CA GLU A 524 25.62 -0.51 -32.59
C GLU A 524 26.53 -0.25 -31.37
N TYR A 525 25.97 -0.20 -30.15
CA TYR A 525 26.70 0.08 -28.89
C TYR A 525 26.66 -1.07 -27.85
N ALA A 526 26.30 -2.28 -28.29
CA ALA A 526 25.79 -3.39 -27.45
C ALA A 526 26.85 -4.29 -26.78
N CYS A 527 27.95 -3.74 -26.26
CA CYS A 527 28.87 -4.52 -25.42
C CYS A 527 28.87 -3.96 -23.99
N GLY A 528 28.44 -4.79 -23.03
CA GLY A 528 28.42 -4.44 -21.61
C GLY A 528 29.57 -5.08 -20.82
N THR A 529 29.63 -4.75 -19.54
CA THR A 529 30.59 -5.30 -18.56
C THR A 529 30.28 -6.77 -18.25
N PHE A 530 28.98 -7.09 -18.09
CA PHE A 530 28.53 -8.43 -17.70
C PHE A 530 27.95 -9.27 -18.85
N TYR A 531 27.89 -8.74 -20.08
CA TYR A 531 27.41 -9.48 -21.26
C TYR A 531 28.18 -9.11 -22.53
N THR A 532 28.24 -10.06 -23.46
CA THR A 532 28.82 -9.88 -24.81
C THR A 532 27.72 -9.62 -25.85
N ALA A 533 28.10 -9.06 -27.00
CA ALA A 533 27.15 -8.78 -28.08
C ALA A 533 26.37 -10.03 -28.57
N GLU A 534 26.93 -11.24 -28.39
CA GLU A 534 26.29 -12.51 -28.78
C GLU A 534 25.21 -12.97 -27.79
N THR A 535 25.28 -12.55 -26.52
CA THR A 535 24.39 -13.02 -25.44
C THR A 535 23.31 -12.00 -25.04
N ILE A 536 23.23 -10.87 -25.76
CA ILE A 536 22.32 -9.76 -25.46
C ILE A 536 20.83 -10.16 -25.37
N GLU A 537 20.33 -10.96 -26.31
CA GLU A 537 18.93 -11.39 -26.35
C GLU A 537 18.56 -12.23 -25.10
N ASN A 538 19.49 -13.04 -24.61
CA ASN A 538 19.30 -13.90 -23.45
C ASN A 538 19.51 -13.14 -22.13
N ALA A 539 20.39 -12.13 -22.10
CA ALA A 539 20.68 -11.32 -20.90
C ALA A 539 19.58 -10.29 -20.59
N ARG A 540 18.94 -9.74 -21.64
CA ARG A 540 17.89 -8.71 -21.55
C ARG A 540 16.80 -8.98 -20.49
N PRO A 541 16.14 -10.16 -20.43
CA PRO A 541 15.11 -10.41 -19.40
C PRO A 541 15.64 -10.37 -17.97
N HIS A 542 16.91 -10.76 -17.74
CA HIS A 542 17.51 -10.75 -16.41
C HIS A 542 17.77 -9.33 -15.90
N TYR A 543 18.19 -8.41 -16.79
CA TYR A 543 18.30 -6.99 -16.46
C TYR A 543 16.93 -6.39 -16.15
N TYR A 544 15.91 -6.60 -16.99
CA TYR A 544 14.54 -6.09 -16.77
C TYR A 544 13.92 -6.48 -15.42
N ASN A 545 14.35 -7.60 -14.85
CA ASN A 545 13.87 -8.10 -13.55
C ASN A 545 14.62 -7.50 -12.33
N SER A 546 15.77 -6.86 -12.53
CA SER A 546 16.72 -6.52 -11.46
C SER A 546 17.05 -5.04 -11.35
N TRP A 547 17.01 -4.31 -12.48
CA TRP A 547 17.47 -2.91 -12.57
C TRP A 547 16.76 -1.94 -11.61
N ALA A 548 15.45 -2.10 -11.35
CA ALA A 548 14.67 -1.10 -10.62
C ALA A 548 15.08 -0.96 -9.14
N LEU A 549 15.34 -2.09 -8.46
CA LEU A 549 15.84 -2.07 -7.07
C LEU A 549 17.30 -1.62 -7.01
N ILE A 550 18.12 -2.02 -7.99
CA ILE A 550 19.52 -1.56 -8.10
C ILE A 550 19.55 -0.03 -8.26
N LEU A 551 18.69 0.51 -9.12
CA LEU A 551 18.54 1.95 -9.33
C LEU A 551 18.19 2.68 -8.04
N TYR A 552 17.18 2.19 -7.31
CA TYR A 552 16.77 2.79 -6.04
C TYR A 552 17.89 2.73 -4.98
N ALA A 553 18.58 1.60 -4.85
CA ALA A 553 19.71 1.46 -3.94
C ALA A 553 20.88 2.40 -4.31
N THR A 554 21.19 2.56 -5.60
CA THR A 554 22.22 3.52 -6.03
C THR A 554 21.86 4.97 -5.74
N ALA A 555 20.60 5.35 -5.91
CA ALA A 555 20.13 6.69 -5.56
C ALA A 555 20.25 6.95 -4.05
N LEU A 556 19.82 5.99 -3.21
CA LEU A 556 19.99 6.05 -1.76
C LEU A 556 21.48 6.16 -1.35
N TRP A 557 22.35 5.38 -1.98
CA TRP A 557 23.78 5.42 -1.71
C TRP A 557 24.42 6.77 -2.04
N LEU A 558 24.12 7.33 -3.21
CA LEU A 558 24.61 8.65 -3.61
C LEU A 558 24.11 9.75 -2.66
N THR A 559 22.87 9.62 -2.19
CA THR A 559 22.29 10.54 -1.21
C THR A 559 22.96 10.41 0.16
N SER A 560 23.24 9.19 0.63
CA SER A 560 23.93 8.95 1.91
C SER A 560 25.37 9.48 1.92
N THR A 561 26.04 9.48 0.75
CA THR A 561 27.39 10.02 0.56
C THR A 561 27.40 11.51 0.21
N GLY A 562 26.21 12.14 0.09
CA GLY A 562 26.04 13.56 -0.19
C GLY A 562 26.60 14.00 -1.55
N PHE A 563 26.76 13.08 -2.51
CA PHE A 563 27.51 13.30 -3.76
C PHE A 563 28.97 13.75 -3.53
N VAL A 564 29.54 13.53 -2.35
CA VAL A 564 30.96 13.83 -2.03
C VAL A 564 31.75 12.53 -2.13
N ILE A 565 31.91 11.99 -3.34
CA ILE A 565 32.82 10.85 -3.52
C ILE A 565 34.17 11.39 -3.96
N VAL A 566 35.05 11.57 -2.96
CA VAL A 566 36.50 11.48 -3.16
C VAL A 566 36.82 10.00 -3.02
N ASP A 567 36.98 9.30 -4.15
CA ASP A 567 37.43 7.90 -4.13
C ASP A 567 38.88 7.88 -3.60
N PRO A 568 39.19 7.20 -2.47
CA PRO A 568 40.57 7.12 -1.98
C PRO A 568 41.48 6.31 -2.91
N ASP A 569 40.92 5.50 -3.82
CA ASP A 569 41.66 4.65 -4.77
C ASP A 569 41.81 5.24 -6.18
N GLU A 570 41.14 6.36 -6.52
CA GLU A 570 41.46 7.13 -7.74
C GLU A 570 42.54 8.18 -7.42
N GLY A 571 43.76 7.70 -7.20
CA GLY A 571 45.02 8.43 -7.40
C GLY A 571 45.09 9.89 -6.90
N VAL A 572 45.32 10.07 -5.60
CA VAL A 572 45.64 11.36 -4.92
C VAL A 572 46.99 11.97 -5.35
N THR A 573 47.59 11.56 -6.47
CA THR A 573 48.83 12.17 -6.97
C THR A 573 48.54 13.13 -8.11
N ASN A 574 48.62 14.43 -7.78
CA ASN A 574 48.74 15.61 -8.67
C ASN A 574 47.55 16.60 -8.67
N LEU A 575 47.09 17.02 -7.49
CA LEU A 575 46.37 18.30 -7.35
C LEU A 575 47.35 19.41 -6.96
N SER A 576 47.99 20.02 -7.96
CA SER A 576 48.63 21.33 -7.80
C SER A 576 47.92 22.36 -8.69
N ARG A 577 47.12 23.21 -8.02
CA ARG A 577 46.57 24.55 -8.38
C ARG A 577 46.12 24.84 -9.82
N PRO A 578 44.92 25.42 -10.03
CA PRO A 578 44.56 25.98 -11.32
C PRO A 578 45.40 27.23 -11.61
N VAL A 579 46.19 27.19 -12.70
CA VAL A 579 46.77 28.38 -13.32
C VAL A 579 45.86 28.79 -14.47
N THR A 580 45.58 30.08 -14.56
CA THR A 580 44.72 30.78 -15.52
C THR A 580 45.00 30.43 -16.99
N PRO A 581 43.97 30.42 -17.86
CA PRO A 581 44.11 30.02 -19.25
C PRO A 581 44.65 31.17 -20.09
N THR A 582 45.75 30.96 -20.80
CA THR A 582 46.09 31.75 -22.00
C THR A 582 46.45 30.82 -23.16
N THR A 583 45.56 30.82 -24.15
CA THR A 583 45.80 30.72 -25.60
C THR A 583 46.73 29.65 -26.18
N MET A 584 46.11 28.85 -27.07
CA MET A 584 46.57 28.29 -28.35
C MET A 584 46.53 26.75 -28.44
N CYS A 585 45.82 26.31 -29.47
CA CYS A 585 45.54 24.94 -29.86
C CYS A 585 46.79 24.07 -29.97
N GLN A 586 46.68 22.81 -29.52
CA GLN A 586 47.23 21.65 -30.22
C GLN A 586 46.57 20.35 -29.72
N ASP A 587 45.82 19.70 -30.61
CA ASP A 587 45.29 18.35 -30.46
C ASP A 587 46.42 17.30 -30.52
N SER A 588 46.41 16.35 -29.58
CA SER A 588 46.73 14.93 -29.87
C SER A 588 46.40 14.02 -28.66
N SER A 589 45.25 13.34 -28.78
CA SER A 589 44.98 11.91 -28.54
C SER A 589 45.66 11.12 -27.40
N THR A 590 44.81 10.37 -26.67
CA THR A 590 45.08 9.17 -25.82
C THR A 590 45.61 9.36 -24.39
N ARG A 591 44.99 10.26 -23.62
CA ARG A 591 44.86 10.07 -22.16
C ARG A 591 43.40 10.29 -21.77
N PRO A 592 42.80 9.45 -20.90
CA PRO A 592 41.48 9.77 -20.36
C PRO A 592 41.59 11.13 -19.66
N LEU A 593 40.77 12.08 -20.09
CA LEU A 593 40.64 13.37 -19.43
C LEU A 593 40.30 13.07 -17.96
N VAL A 594 41.15 13.48 -17.02
CA VAL A 594 40.85 13.33 -15.58
C VAL A 594 39.62 14.19 -15.32
N LYS A 595 38.45 13.56 -15.28
CA LYS A 595 37.17 14.23 -15.05
C LYS A 595 37.19 14.83 -13.66
N SER A 596 36.69 16.06 -13.51
CA SER A 596 36.54 16.63 -12.17
C SER A 596 35.50 15.80 -11.37
N PRO A 597 35.55 15.78 -10.02
CA PRO A 597 34.54 15.08 -9.23
C PRO A 597 33.12 15.61 -9.49
N GLU A 598 32.98 16.88 -9.88
CA GLU A 598 31.69 17.44 -10.30
C GLU A 598 31.20 16.83 -11.62
N ASP A 599 32.08 16.60 -12.59
CA ASP A 599 31.72 15.97 -13.88
C ASP A 599 31.28 14.52 -13.69
N VAL A 600 31.95 13.77 -12.80
CA VAL A 600 31.57 12.39 -12.46
C VAL A 600 30.19 12.35 -11.79
N ASN A 601 29.90 13.33 -10.92
CA ASN A 601 28.59 13.43 -10.28
C ASN A 601 27.49 13.82 -11.28
N THR A 602 27.78 14.67 -12.26
CA THR A 602 26.81 14.98 -13.33
C THR A 602 26.53 13.76 -14.19
N ASP A 603 27.56 12.97 -14.56
CA ASP A 603 27.37 11.74 -15.33
C ASP A 603 26.49 10.73 -14.58
N ARG A 604 26.74 10.55 -13.28
CA ARG A 604 25.93 9.65 -12.41
C ARG A 604 24.49 10.14 -12.27
N PHE A 605 24.30 11.45 -12.11
CA PHE A 605 22.97 12.06 -12.04
C PHE A 605 22.18 11.83 -13.33
N HIS A 606 22.78 12.12 -14.49
CA HIS A 606 22.12 11.94 -15.78
C HIS A 606 21.86 10.47 -16.11
N LEU A 607 22.72 9.54 -15.67
CA LEU A 607 22.47 8.10 -15.82
C LEU A 607 21.20 7.65 -15.06
N ILE A 608 21.09 8.00 -13.77
CA ILE A 608 19.94 7.61 -12.93
C ILE A 608 18.66 8.29 -13.42
N LEU A 609 18.74 9.59 -13.74
CA LEU A 609 17.61 10.33 -14.25
C LEU A 609 17.17 9.81 -15.62
N GLY A 610 18.11 9.55 -16.53
CA GLY A 610 17.84 9.04 -17.88
C GLY A 610 17.11 7.70 -17.86
N ILE A 611 17.61 6.73 -17.09
CA ILE A 611 16.98 5.42 -16.91
C ILE A 611 15.56 5.57 -16.34
N SER A 612 15.40 6.43 -15.33
CA SER A 612 14.09 6.68 -14.70
C SER A 612 13.09 7.30 -15.67
N VAL A 613 13.51 8.34 -16.40
CA VAL A 613 12.65 9.06 -17.36
C VAL A 613 12.28 8.16 -18.53
N GLU A 614 13.23 7.42 -19.10
CA GLU A 614 12.98 6.49 -20.22
C GLU A 614 11.91 5.45 -19.84
N PHE A 615 12.04 4.83 -18.66
CA PHE A 615 11.08 3.83 -18.20
C PHE A 615 9.70 4.43 -17.89
N LEU A 616 9.66 5.54 -17.16
CA LEU A 616 8.40 6.21 -16.80
C LEU A 616 7.69 6.80 -18.03
N CYS A 617 8.42 7.04 -19.13
CA CYS A 617 7.82 7.52 -20.38
C CYS A 617 6.86 6.51 -21.01
N SER A 618 7.20 5.21 -20.98
CA SER A 618 6.37 4.16 -21.59
C SER A 618 6.39 2.90 -20.72
N PRO A 619 5.70 2.91 -19.56
CA PRO A 619 5.58 1.70 -18.77
C PRO A 619 4.72 0.71 -19.55
N ARG A 620 5.34 -0.36 -20.08
CA ARG A 620 4.65 -1.47 -20.78
C ARG A 620 3.45 -1.94 -19.95
N SER A 621 2.37 -2.38 -20.58
CA SER A 621 1.16 -2.88 -19.89
C SER A 621 1.51 -3.90 -18.79
N ASP A 622 2.50 -4.73 -19.07
CA ASP A 622 2.96 -5.86 -18.24
C ASP A 622 4.06 -5.47 -17.24
N ALA A 623 4.46 -4.20 -17.16
CA ALA A 623 5.48 -3.77 -16.21
C ALA A 623 4.96 -3.90 -14.77
N ALA A 624 5.73 -4.60 -13.93
CA ALA A 624 5.41 -4.78 -12.51
C ALA A 624 5.27 -3.43 -11.80
N MET A 625 4.20 -3.25 -11.01
CA MET A 625 3.94 -2.02 -10.26
C MET A 625 5.10 -1.67 -9.31
N GLU A 626 5.78 -2.68 -8.78
CA GLU A 626 6.98 -2.55 -7.94
C GLU A 626 8.10 -1.76 -8.64
N ASN A 627 8.32 -1.97 -9.95
CA ASN A 627 9.37 -1.28 -10.70
C ASN A 627 9.05 0.21 -10.85
N ILE A 628 7.77 0.57 -11.05
CA ILE A 628 7.34 1.96 -11.16
C ILE A 628 7.54 2.68 -9.83
N ILE A 629 7.13 2.05 -8.72
CA ILE A 629 7.31 2.60 -7.37
C ILE A 629 8.79 2.77 -7.03
N ALA A 630 9.63 1.77 -7.33
CA ALA A 630 11.07 1.86 -7.11
C ALA A 630 11.72 3.02 -7.89
N CYS A 631 11.31 3.27 -9.14
CA CYS A 631 11.80 4.42 -9.92
C CYS A 631 11.35 5.76 -9.32
N LEU A 632 10.09 5.87 -8.92
CA LEU A 632 9.59 7.10 -8.29
C LEU A 632 10.30 7.36 -6.96
N ARG A 633 10.54 6.33 -6.14
CA ARG A 633 11.34 6.45 -4.91
C ARG A 633 12.80 6.78 -5.19
N ALA A 634 13.39 6.26 -6.26
CA ALA A 634 14.74 6.64 -6.70
C ALA A 634 14.81 8.14 -7.05
N LEU A 635 13.80 8.67 -7.76
CA LEU A 635 13.73 10.11 -8.04
C LEU A 635 13.50 10.96 -6.79
N GLN A 636 12.63 10.52 -5.88
CA GLN A 636 12.42 11.20 -4.59
C GLN A 636 13.72 11.31 -3.80
N THR A 637 14.42 10.19 -3.63
CA THR A 637 15.69 10.14 -2.88
C THR A 637 16.82 10.92 -3.56
N LEU A 638 16.84 10.97 -4.89
CA LEU A 638 17.76 11.81 -5.64
C LEU A 638 17.52 13.29 -5.37
N PHE A 639 16.26 13.72 -5.23
CA PHE A 639 15.90 15.13 -5.01
C PHE A 639 15.83 15.53 -3.53
N ASP A 640 15.99 14.61 -2.59
CA ASP A 640 16.15 14.99 -1.17
C ASP A 640 17.42 15.84 -0.95
N VAL A 641 18.47 15.61 -1.75
CA VAL A 641 19.77 16.31 -1.65
C VAL A 641 19.74 17.68 -2.35
N PRO A 642 20.36 18.73 -1.77
CA PRO A 642 20.39 20.06 -2.39
C PRO A 642 21.12 20.13 -3.75
N TRP A 643 22.18 19.36 -3.97
CA TRP A 643 22.99 19.45 -5.21
C TRP A 643 22.22 19.00 -6.47
N PRO A 644 21.57 17.83 -6.53
CA PRO A 644 20.69 17.46 -7.65
C PRO A 644 19.53 18.45 -7.86
N ARG A 645 18.95 18.98 -6.78
CA ARG A 645 17.91 20.01 -6.85
C ARG A 645 18.41 21.29 -7.50
N SER A 646 19.63 21.73 -7.20
CA SER A 646 20.23 22.89 -7.86
C SER A 646 20.38 22.70 -9.38
N LYS A 647 20.73 21.48 -9.83
CA LYS A 647 20.84 21.16 -11.26
C LYS A 647 19.49 21.19 -11.99
N ILE A 648 18.44 20.60 -11.42
CA ILE A 648 17.09 20.65 -11.98
C ILE A 648 16.48 22.05 -11.91
N GLY A 649 16.68 22.77 -10.80
CA GLY A 649 16.21 24.14 -10.69
C GLY A 649 16.84 25.06 -11.75
N GLY A 650 18.09 24.79 -12.13
CA GLY A 650 18.81 25.50 -13.19
C GLY A 650 18.33 25.19 -14.61
N ASP A 651 17.89 23.95 -14.87
CA ASP A 651 17.40 23.49 -16.17
C ASP A 651 15.86 23.34 -16.19
N GLN A 652 15.19 24.40 -16.64
CA GLN A 652 13.74 24.48 -16.70
C GLN A 652 13.13 23.48 -17.70
N GLU A 653 13.82 23.19 -18.81
CA GLU A 653 13.30 22.28 -19.85
C GLU A 653 13.23 20.85 -19.32
N LEU A 654 14.30 20.42 -18.63
CA LEU A 654 14.34 19.13 -17.95
C LEU A 654 13.25 18.97 -16.89
N GLY A 655 12.98 20.02 -16.11
CA GLY A 655 11.90 20.03 -15.12
C GLY A 655 10.52 19.87 -15.75
N VAL A 656 10.26 20.55 -16.89
CA VAL A 656 8.99 20.46 -17.61
C VAL A 656 8.80 19.09 -18.26
N GLU A 657 9.83 18.52 -18.87
CA GLU A 657 9.78 17.16 -19.42
C GLU A 657 9.44 16.14 -18.35
N LEU A 658 10.10 16.21 -17.18
CA LEU A 658 9.83 15.31 -16.07
C LEU A 658 8.38 15.44 -15.56
N LEU A 659 7.84 16.66 -15.43
CA LEU A 659 6.44 16.86 -15.07
C LEU A 659 5.47 16.28 -16.11
N ASN A 660 5.76 16.41 -17.41
CA ASN A 660 4.94 15.83 -18.47
C ASN A 660 4.93 14.29 -18.42
N VAL A 661 6.07 13.67 -18.09
CA VAL A 661 6.18 12.23 -17.88
C VAL A 661 5.34 11.78 -16.69
N LEU A 662 5.45 12.48 -15.56
CA LEU A 662 4.64 12.20 -14.36
C LEU A 662 3.14 12.41 -14.62
N HIS A 663 2.76 13.45 -15.37
CA HIS A 663 1.37 13.69 -15.77
C HIS A 663 0.81 12.53 -16.59
N ARG A 664 1.55 12.04 -17.60
CA ARG A 664 1.15 10.85 -18.38
C ARG A 664 1.08 9.58 -17.50
N LEU A 665 1.98 9.43 -16.53
CA LEU A 665 1.95 8.30 -15.60
C LEU A 665 0.67 8.31 -14.76
N ILE A 666 0.32 9.46 -14.19
CA ILE A 666 -0.93 9.64 -13.42
C ILE A 666 -2.15 9.36 -14.29
N LEU A 667 -2.13 9.78 -15.57
CA LEU A 667 -3.22 9.51 -16.50
C LEU A 667 -3.41 8.02 -16.82
N THR A 668 -2.30 7.26 -16.93
CA THR A 668 -2.29 5.87 -17.39
C THR A 668 -2.40 4.84 -16.26
N ARG A 669 -2.02 5.18 -15.03
CA ARG A 669 -2.06 4.26 -13.87
C ARG A 669 -3.01 4.78 -12.79
N GLU A 670 -3.98 3.95 -12.42
CA GLU A 670 -5.03 4.30 -11.45
C GLU A 670 -4.67 3.97 -9.99
N SER A 671 -3.50 3.35 -9.73
CA SER A 671 -3.08 3.02 -8.37
C SER A 671 -2.79 4.30 -7.55
N PRO A 672 -3.39 4.46 -6.36
CA PRO A 672 -3.21 5.65 -5.53
C PRO A 672 -1.78 5.80 -5.02
N ASP A 673 -1.08 4.68 -4.73
CA ASP A 673 0.32 4.70 -4.27
C ASP A 673 1.26 5.30 -5.32
N ILE A 674 1.06 4.94 -6.59
CA ILE A 674 1.85 5.49 -7.71
C ILE A 674 1.55 6.99 -7.88
N GLN A 675 0.27 7.39 -7.77
CA GLN A 675 -0.14 8.78 -7.90
C GLN A 675 0.40 9.66 -6.76
N LEU A 676 0.38 9.17 -5.52
CA LEU A 676 0.97 9.83 -4.36
C LEU A 676 2.49 9.96 -4.50
N ALA A 677 3.17 8.87 -4.91
CA ALA A 677 4.61 8.91 -5.12
C ALA A 677 5.00 9.88 -6.24
N ALA A 678 4.21 9.94 -7.33
CA ALA A 678 4.42 10.90 -8.40
C ALA A 678 4.23 12.35 -7.93
N LEU A 679 3.18 12.63 -7.14
CA LEU A 679 2.94 13.95 -6.56
C LEU A 679 4.07 14.41 -5.64
N GLU A 680 4.67 13.49 -4.89
CA GLU A 680 5.81 13.81 -4.03
C GLU A 680 7.05 14.21 -4.86
N VAL A 681 7.29 13.56 -6.00
CA VAL A 681 8.34 13.99 -6.94
C VAL A 681 8.03 15.40 -7.50
N VAL A 682 6.77 15.67 -7.86
CA VAL A 682 6.34 17.02 -8.32
C VAL A 682 6.63 18.08 -7.25
N ARG A 683 6.31 17.78 -5.98
CA ARG A 683 6.59 18.67 -4.84
C ARG A 683 8.09 18.97 -4.71
N LEU A 684 8.95 17.97 -4.87
CA LEU A 684 10.41 18.14 -4.82
C LEU A 684 10.95 18.96 -5.99
N ILE A 685 10.41 18.78 -7.21
CA ILE A 685 10.77 19.60 -8.38
C ILE A 685 10.38 21.07 -8.16
N LEU A 686 9.18 21.33 -7.63
CA LEU A 686 8.77 22.69 -7.28
C LEU A 686 9.66 23.29 -6.20
N PHE A 687 10.01 22.51 -5.18
CA PHE A 687 10.90 22.96 -4.12
C PHE A 687 12.29 23.34 -4.67
N ALA A 688 12.83 22.55 -5.58
CA ALA A 688 14.08 22.86 -6.30
C ALA A 688 13.98 24.18 -7.10
N ALA A 689 12.87 24.38 -7.81
CA ALA A 689 12.62 25.63 -8.54
C ALA A 689 12.48 26.84 -7.59
N GLN A 690 11.81 26.68 -6.44
CA GLN A 690 11.69 27.71 -5.41
C GLN A 690 13.04 28.11 -4.84
N GLU A 691 13.91 27.13 -4.51
CA GLU A 691 15.26 27.39 -4.01
C GLU A 691 16.09 28.14 -5.05
N HIS A 692 16.03 27.73 -6.32
CA HIS A 692 16.74 28.41 -7.39
C HIS A 692 16.27 29.86 -7.59
N VAL A 693 14.96 30.12 -7.53
CA VAL A 693 14.41 31.48 -7.59
C VAL A 693 14.85 32.30 -6.37
N LYS A 694 14.82 31.73 -5.15
CA LYS A 694 15.29 32.39 -3.92
C LYS A 694 16.79 32.70 -3.98
N GLU A 695 17.60 31.79 -4.48
CA GLU A 695 19.05 31.97 -4.62
C GLU A 695 19.38 33.08 -5.62
N LYS A 696 18.66 33.14 -6.75
CA LYS A 696 18.81 34.23 -7.73
C LYS A 696 18.41 35.58 -7.14
N ARG A 697 17.33 35.63 -6.36
CA ARG A 697 16.92 36.85 -5.63
C ARG A 697 18.01 37.30 -4.65
N ARG A 698 18.52 36.38 -3.83
CA ARG A 698 19.60 36.66 -2.87
C ARG A 698 20.89 37.12 -3.54
N SER A 699 21.28 36.48 -4.65
CA SER A 699 22.50 36.84 -5.38
C SER A 699 22.40 38.25 -5.98
N ALA A 700 21.24 38.61 -6.53
CA ALA A 700 21.00 39.95 -7.06
C ALA A 700 20.98 41.03 -5.96
N GLU A 701 20.44 40.74 -4.78
CA GLU A 701 20.46 41.66 -3.63
C GLU A 701 21.91 41.98 -3.18
N VAL A 702 22.82 41.00 -3.28
CA VAL A 702 24.23 41.13 -2.89
C VAL A 702 25.07 41.84 -3.96
N ASP A 703 24.84 41.55 -5.25
CA ASP A 703 25.62 42.13 -6.36
C ASP A 703 25.22 43.58 -6.71
N ASP A 704 23.94 43.95 -6.62
CA ASP A 704 23.46 45.28 -7.05
C ASP A 704 23.45 46.35 -5.94
N GLY A 705 23.89 46.02 -4.71
CA GLY A 705 23.76 46.94 -3.56
C GLY A 705 22.31 47.40 -3.33
N ALA A 706 21.35 46.57 -3.75
CA ALA A 706 19.94 46.93 -3.93
C ALA A 706 19.13 47.02 -2.62
N ALA A 707 19.79 47.20 -1.48
CA ALA A 707 19.09 47.56 -0.24
C ALA A 707 18.35 48.91 -0.37
N GLU A 708 18.73 49.76 -1.34
CA GLU A 708 18.16 51.11 -1.55
C GLU A 708 17.23 51.25 -2.78
N LYS A 709 17.01 50.19 -3.58
CA LYS A 709 16.01 50.22 -4.67
C LYS A 709 14.86 49.27 -4.33
N GLU A 710 13.70 49.82 -3.98
CA GLU A 710 12.46 49.11 -3.65
C GLU A 710 11.91 48.18 -4.76
N THR A 711 12.55 48.14 -5.94
CA THR A 711 12.19 47.25 -7.03
C THR A 711 12.91 45.90 -6.88
N LEU A 712 12.26 44.94 -6.19
CA LEU A 712 12.67 43.53 -6.20
C LEU A 712 12.89 43.06 -7.66
N PRO A 713 14.00 42.37 -7.99
CA PRO A 713 14.26 41.92 -9.34
C PRO A 713 13.28 40.82 -9.80
N GLU A 714 12.92 40.87 -11.09
CA GLU A 714 11.85 40.12 -11.78
C GLU A 714 12.16 38.62 -11.99
N PHE A 715 12.54 37.91 -10.93
CA PHE A 715 12.86 36.49 -11.00
C PHE A 715 11.63 35.60 -10.77
N GLY A 716 11.38 34.72 -11.74
CA GLY A 716 10.31 33.72 -11.72
C GLY A 716 9.65 33.57 -13.09
N GLU A 717 8.78 32.56 -13.24
CA GLU A 717 8.05 32.36 -14.50
C GLU A 717 7.00 33.46 -14.75
N GLY A 718 6.72 33.75 -16.02
CA GLY A 718 5.82 34.84 -16.45
C GLY A 718 6.53 36.15 -16.77
N LYS A 719 7.75 36.38 -16.23
CA LYS A 719 8.55 37.61 -16.42
C LYS A 719 7.65 38.87 -16.34
N ASP A 720 7.80 39.79 -17.28
CA ASP A 720 7.05 41.06 -17.27
C ASP A 720 5.67 40.98 -17.91
N THR A 721 5.40 39.91 -18.68
CA THR A 721 4.16 39.78 -19.45
C THR A 721 3.11 38.92 -18.75
N GLY A 722 3.48 38.24 -17.66
CA GLY A 722 2.65 37.23 -16.99
C GLY A 722 2.35 36.00 -17.85
N GLY A 723 2.97 35.88 -19.03
CA GLY A 723 2.67 34.85 -20.03
C GLY A 723 3.31 33.51 -19.70
N LEU A 724 2.48 32.49 -19.50
CA LEU A 724 2.91 31.10 -19.30
C LEU A 724 2.60 30.31 -20.57
N VAL A 725 3.64 29.78 -21.21
CA VAL A 725 3.50 29.01 -22.47
C VAL A 725 3.33 27.52 -22.13
N PRO A 726 2.23 26.87 -22.57
CA PRO A 726 2.05 25.43 -22.40
C PRO A 726 3.22 24.64 -22.99
N GLY A 727 3.67 23.60 -22.28
CA GLY A 727 4.80 22.77 -22.68
C GLY A 727 6.19 23.39 -22.45
N LYS A 728 6.29 24.66 -22.03
CA LYS A 728 7.56 25.31 -21.63
C LYS A 728 7.57 25.85 -20.20
N SER A 729 6.39 25.99 -19.59
CA SER A 729 6.22 26.52 -18.24
C SER A 729 6.07 25.38 -17.23
N LEU A 730 6.92 25.39 -16.20
CA LEU A 730 6.85 24.48 -15.05
C LEU A 730 5.57 24.73 -14.26
N VAL A 731 5.17 26.00 -14.12
CA VAL A 731 3.93 26.42 -13.46
C VAL A 731 2.73 25.81 -14.15
N PHE A 732 2.65 25.93 -15.48
CA PHE A 732 1.53 25.40 -16.26
C PHE A 732 1.45 23.86 -16.15
N ALA A 733 2.57 23.15 -16.32
CA ALA A 733 2.61 21.69 -16.22
C ALA A 733 2.21 21.19 -14.81
N THR A 734 2.62 21.91 -13.77
CA THR A 734 2.22 21.61 -12.38
C THR A 734 0.71 21.80 -12.18
N LEU A 735 0.14 22.91 -12.66
CA LEU A 735 -1.29 23.17 -12.57
C LEU A 735 -2.10 22.11 -13.32
N GLU A 736 -1.65 21.70 -14.51
CA GLU A 736 -2.30 20.66 -15.30
C GLU A 736 -2.39 19.34 -14.52
N LEU A 737 -1.30 18.94 -13.86
CA LEU A 737 -1.25 17.74 -13.03
C LEU A 737 -2.16 17.83 -11.79
N CYS A 738 -2.13 18.96 -11.06
CA CYS A 738 -3.00 19.17 -9.91
C CYS A 738 -4.49 19.18 -10.31
N VAL A 739 -4.84 19.86 -11.41
CA VAL A 739 -6.21 19.88 -11.95
C VAL A 739 -6.64 18.48 -12.38
N CYS A 740 -5.77 17.71 -13.01
CA CYS A 740 -6.07 16.33 -13.41
C CYS A 740 -6.50 15.48 -12.21
N ILE A 741 -5.75 15.52 -11.11
CA ILE A 741 -6.06 14.75 -9.89
C ILE A 741 -7.33 15.28 -9.23
N LEU A 742 -7.43 16.60 -9.05
CA LEU A 742 -8.59 17.21 -8.40
C LEU A 742 -9.88 16.95 -9.17
N VAL A 743 -9.89 17.07 -10.50
CA VAL A 743 -11.10 16.83 -11.32
C VAL A 743 -11.44 15.34 -11.40
N ARG A 744 -10.46 14.43 -11.35
CA ARG A 744 -10.73 12.99 -11.29
C ARG A 744 -11.38 12.58 -9.97
N GLN A 745 -10.91 13.12 -8.85
CA GLN A 745 -11.48 12.83 -7.52
C GLN A 745 -12.77 13.63 -7.25
N LEU A 746 -12.84 14.86 -7.74
CA LEU A 746 -13.96 15.80 -7.59
C LEU A 746 -14.38 16.37 -8.95
N PRO A 747 -15.17 15.62 -9.76
CA PRO A 747 -15.61 16.05 -11.10
C PRO A 747 -16.39 17.37 -11.11
N GLN A 748 -16.98 17.75 -9.96
CA GLN A 748 -17.77 18.96 -9.76
C GLN A 748 -16.94 20.25 -9.90
N LEU A 749 -15.61 20.16 -9.77
CA LEU A 749 -14.71 21.30 -9.98
C LEU A 749 -14.58 21.69 -11.46
N ASN A 750 -15.07 20.87 -12.39
CA ASN A 750 -15.02 21.18 -13.81
C ASN A 750 -16.32 21.86 -14.26
N PRO A 751 -16.30 23.17 -14.60
CA PRO A 751 -17.50 23.91 -14.99
C PRO A 751 -18.16 23.38 -16.27
N LYS A 752 -17.43 22.62 -17.11
CA LYS A 752 -17.99 21.99 -18.32
C LYS A 752 -18.75 20.71 -18.02
N LEU A 753 -18.38 19.99 -16.96
CA LEU A 753 -19.06 18.75 -16.56
C LEU A 753 -20.32 19.04 -15.74
N THR A 754 -20.32 20.10 -14.94
CA THR A 754 -21.49 20.56 -14.15
C THR A 754 -22.67 21.04 -15.01
N CYS A 755 -22.44 21.35 -16.29
CA CYS A 755 -23.48 21.81 -17.21
C CYS A 755 -24.13 20.68 -18.04
N SER A 756 -23.69 19.42 -17.86
CA SER A 756 -24.23 18.25 -18.59
C SER A 756 -25.27 17.51 -17.73
N PRO A 757 -26.48 17.23 -18.24
CA PRO A 757 -27.57 16.60 -17.48
C PRO A 757 -27.32 15.12 -17.13
N ALA A 758 -26.21 14.53 -17.57
CA ALA A 758 -25.87 13.12 -17.37
C ALA A 758 -25.19 12.82 -16.02
N VAL A 759 -24.67 13.83 -15.32
CA VAL A 759 -24.17 13.69 -13.95
C VAL A 759 -25.25 14.24 -13.02
N GLN A 760 -26.00 13.36 -12.36
CA GLN A 760 -26.89 13.79 -11.29
C GLN A 760 -26.06 14.56 -10.27
N SER A 761 -26.39 15.84 -10.06
CA SER A 761 -25.91 16.68 -8.94
C SER A 761 -26.43 16.11 -7.61
N GLY A 762 -26.00 14.89 -7.28
CA GLY A 762 -26.57 14.07 -6.23
C GLY A 762 -25.48 13.48 -5.34
N LYS A 763 -25.32 14.10 -4.17
CA LYS A 763 -24.42 13.78 -3.04
C LYS A 763 -22.98 14.26 -3.21
N HIS A 764 -22.57 15.21 -2.36
CA HIS A 764 -21.15 15.50 -2.10
C HIS A 764 -20.46 14.16 -1.73
N LEU A 765 -19.42 13.78 -2.47
CA LEU A 765 -18.81 12.46 -2.36
C LEU A 765 -17.99 12.35 -1.06
N LEU A 766 -18.29 11.32 -0.25
CA LEU A 766 -17.31 10.79 0.70
C LEU A 766 -16.19 10.16 -0.14
N LEU A 767 -15.08 10.88 -0.26
CA LEU A 767 -13.87 10.39 -0.92
C LEU A 767 -13.36 9.13 -0.21
N SER A 768 -12.75 8.20 -0.95
CA SER A 768 -11.96 7.12 -0.34
C SER A 768 -10.81 7.70 0.48
N GLU A 769 -10.29 6.96 1.47
CA GLU A 769 -9.13 7.42 2.26
C GLU A 769 -7.94 7.81 1.37
N ASP A 770 -7.71 7.06 0.30
CA ASP A 770 -6.66 7.37 -0.68
C ASP A 770 -6.97 8.63 -1.50
N GLY A 771 -8.24 8.83 -1.89
CA GLY A 771 -8.70 10.05 -2.55
C GLY A 771 -8.50 11.30 -1.68
N ILE A 772 -8.75 11.18 -0.38
CA ILE A 772 -8.50 12.24 0.61
C ILE A 772 -7.02 12.62 0.65
N ARG A 773 -6.12 11.64 0.69
CA ARG A 773 -4.66 11.87 0.69
C ARG A 773 -4.19 12.52 -0.62
N LEU A 774 -4.70 12.08 -1.77
CA LEU A 774 -4.37 12.64 -3.08
C LEU A 774 -4.80 14.10 -3.20
N VAL A 775 -6.02 14.43 -2.78
CA VAL A 775 -6.54 15.81 -2.78
C VAL A 775 -5.71 16.68 -1.83
N ALA A 776 -5.38 16.20 -0.63
CA ALA A 776 -4.54 16.93 0.32
C ALA A 776 -3.15 17.24 -0.26
N ALA A 777 -2.50 16.26 -0.88
CA ALA A 777 -1.19 16.45 -1.52
C ALA A 777 -1.24 17.46 -2.67
N ALA A 778 -2.26 17.39 -3.54
CA ALA A 778 -2.45 18.35 -4.63
C ALA A 778 -2.67 19.78 -4.12
N LEU A 779 -3.42 19.98 -3.03
CA LEU A 779 -3.65 21.30 -2.42
C LEU A 779 -2.37 21.93 -1.86
N VAL A 780 -1.51 21.12 -1.22
CA VAL A 780 -0.19 21.59 -0.73
C VAL A 780 0.64 22.10 -1.91
N ILE A 781 0.74 21.31 -2.97
CA ILE A 781 1.46 21.68 -4.20
C ILE A 781 0.90 22.99 -4.79
N LEU A 782 -0.42 23.13 -4.89
CA LEU A 782 -1.06 24.35 -5.40
C LEU A 782 -0.71 25.61 -4.60
N SER A 783 -0.58 25.50 -3.26
CA SER A 783 -0.22 26.64 -2.41
C SER A 783 1.22 27.12 -2.60
N ASP A 784 2.09 26.24 -3.10
CA ASP A 784 3.52 26.48 -3.33
C ASP A 784 3.83 27.07 -4.71
N VAL A 785 2.92 26.93 -5.68
CA VAL A 785 3.09 27.41 -7.07
C VAL A 785 3.39 28.91 -7.17
N PRO A 786 2.71 29.83 -6.45
CA PRO A 786 2.99 31.26 -6.59
C PRO A 786 4.41 31.67 -6.22
N ALA A 787 5.13 30.86 -5.43
CA ALA A 787 6.49 31.17 -5.01
C ALA A 787 7.52 31.06 -6.14
N ILE A 788 7.24 30.28 -7.20
CA ILE A 788 8.11 30.14 -8.40
C ILE A 788 7.77 31.14 -9.51
N CYS A 789 6.66 31.86 -9.38
CA CYS A 789 6.24 32.87 -10.34
C CYS A 789 6.95 34.22 -10.13
N SER A 790 7.04 34.99 -11.20
CA SER A 790 7.23 36.45 -11.15
C SER A 790 5.97 37.13 -10.57
N PRO A 791 6.04 38.41 -10.13
CA PRO A 791 4.86 39.13 -9.65
C PRO A 791 3.68 39.09 -10.63
N GLU A 792 3.91 39.35 -11.93
CA GLU A 792 2.86 39.31 -12.96
C GLU A 792 2.40 37.87 -13.27
N GLY A 793 3.33 36.91 -13.34
CA GLY A 793 2.98 35.49 -13.52
C GLY A 793 2.17 34.92 -12.34
N SER A 794 2.36 35.47 -11.14
CA SER A 794 1.59 35.06 -9.96
C SER A 794 0.13 35.55 -10.06
N VAL A 795 -0.09 36.74 -10.62
CA VAL A 795 -1.43 37.31 -10.85
C VAL A 795 -2.21 36.49 -11.89
N SER A 796 -1.55 35.99 -12.93
CA SER A 796 -2.23 35.22 -13.99
C SER A 796 -2.73 33.84 -13.51
N VAL A 797 -2.04 33.22 -12.55
CA VAL A 797 -2.35 31.88 -12.04
C VAL A 797 -3.25 31.89 -10.80
N LEU A 798 -3.18 32.96 -10.00
CA LEU A 798 -3.90 33.08 -8.74
C LEU A 798 -5.42 32.80 -8.82
N PRO A 799 -6.17 33.28 -9.83
CA PRO A 799 -7.61 32.97 -9.94
C PRO A 799 -7.89 31.47 -10.03
N THR A 800 -7.09 30.73 -10.78
CA THR A 800 -7.23 29.28 -10.93
C THR A 800 -6.93 28.56 -9.62
N ILE A 801 -5.86 28.93 -8.92
CA ILE A 801 -5.51 28.34 -7.62
C ILE A 801 -6.61 28.60 -6.59
N LEU A 802 -7.09 29.84 -6.47
CA LEU A 802 -8.15 30.22 -5.54
C LEU A 802 -9.45 29.46 -5.86
N TYR A 803 -9.83 29.37 -7.13
CA TYR A 803 -11.02 28.61 -7.55
C TYR A 803 -10.93 27.13 -7.15
N LEU A 804 -9.77 26.50 -7.34
CA LEU A 804 -9.58 25.09 -6.97
C LEU A 804 -9.59 24.88 -5.45
N ILE A 805 -8.86 25.69 -4.68
CA ILE A 805 -8.81 25.55 -3.21
C ILE A 805 -10.18 25.81 -2.58
N VAL A 806 -10.86 26.90 -2.98
CA VAL A 806 -12.20 27.23 -2.47
C VAL A 806 -13.24 26.22 -2.96
N GLY A 807 -13.12 25.73 -4.20
CA GLY A 807 -13.98 24.68 -4.74
C GLY A 807 -13.85 23.37 -3.95
N VAL A 808 -12.63 22.92 -3.64
CA VAL A 808 -12.41 21.71 -2.82
C VAL A 808 -12.95 21.91 -1.40
N LEU A 809 -12.74 23.09 -0.80
CA LEU A 809 -13.32 23.41 0.51
C LEU A 809 -14.84 23.31 0.48
N LYS A 810 -15.49 23.88 -0.54
CA LYS A 810 -16.96 23.84 -0.70
C LYS A 810 -17.48 22.40 -0.83
N GLU A 811 -16.82 21.58 -1.64
CA GLU A 811 -17.25 20.21 -1.92
C GLU A 811 -16.98 19.22 -0.76
N THR A 812 -15.99 19.51 0.08
CA THR A 812 -15.56 18.60 1.16
C THR A 812 -15.96 19.05 2.57
N ALA A 813 -16.49 20.26 2.74
CA ALA A 813 -16.97 20.79 4.03
C ALA A 813 -18.33 20.20 4.45
N VAL A 814 -18.39 18.88 4.59
CA VAL A 814 -19.58 18.14 5.04
C VAL A 814 -19.51 17.89 6.55
N LYS A 815 -20.63 18.05 7.27
CA LYS A 815 -20.71 17.69 8.71
C LYS A 815 -20.48 16.19 8.92
N LEU A 816 -19.40 15.82 9.61
CA LEU A 816 -19.18 14.45 10.12
C LEU A 816 -19.84 14.27 11.50
N GLN A 817 -20.28 13.04 11.79
CA GLN A 817 -20.93 12.67 13.07
C GLN A 817 -19.98 12.81 14.28
N ASP A 818 -18.66 12.77 14.08
CA ASP A 818 -17.64 12.84 15.15
C ASP A 818 -17.12 14.26 15.47
N GLY A 819 -17.59 15.30 14.78
CA GLY A 819 -17.14 16.69 15.01
C GLY A 819 -15.66 16.97 14.69
N GLN A 820 -14.93 16.00 14.12
CA GLN A 820 -13.57 16.17 13.61
C GLN A 820 -13.59 16.75 12.18
N LEU A 821 -12.67 17.67 11.90
CA LEU A 821 -12.51 18.25 10.57
C LEU A 821 -11.94 17.19 9.59
N PRO A 822 -12.53 17.02 8.39
CA PRO A 822 -11.94 16.19 7.35
C PRO A 822 -10.50 16.65 7.02
N LEU A 823 -9.60 15.70 6.72
CA LEU A 823 -8.22 16.01 6.32
C LEU A 823 -8.17 16.91 5.08
N THR A 824 -9.09 16.75 4.12
CA THR A 824 -9.19 17.61 2.94
C THR A 824 -9.52 19.06 3.29
N VAL A 825 -10.38 19.29 4.28
CA VAL A 825 -10.74 20.62 4.76
C VAL A 825 -9.56 21.24 5.49
N ALA A 826 -8.90 20.49 6.37
CA ALA A 826 -7.68 20.94 7.04
C ALA A 826 -6.58 21.32 6.02
N ALA A 827 -6.35 20.48 5.01
CA ALA A 827 -5.41 20.76 3.93
C ALA A 827 -5.81 21.99 3.10
N SER A 828 -7.10 22.17 2.80
CA SER A 828 -7.61 23.34 2.07
C SER A 828 -7.41 24.63 2.87
N LEU A 829 -7.70 24.61 4.17
CA LEU A 829 -7.48 25.75 5.08
C LEU A 829 -5.99 26.08 5.23
N GLN A 830 -5.12 25.06 5.29
CA GLN A 830 -3.68 25.25 5.34
C GLN A 830 -3.12 25.81 4.02
N ALA A 831 -3.56 25.29 2.88
CA ALA A 831 -3.20 25.78 1.55
C ALA A 831 -3.64 27.23 1.36
N LEU A 832 -4.87 27.56 1.79
CA LEU A 832 -5.39 28.92 1.78
C LEU A 832 -4.54 29.84 2.66
N LYS A 833 -4.20 29.43 3.90
CA LYS A 833 -3.32 30.21 4.78
C LYS A 833 -1.94 30.46 4.15
N GLY A 834 -1.34 29.43 3.53
CA GLY A 834 -0.06 29.55 2.81
C GLY A 834 -0.14 30.55 1.67
N LEU A 835 -1.20 30.49 0.87
CA LEU A 835 -1.43 31.40 -0.25
C LEU A 835 -1.64 32.85 0.20
N LEU A 836 -2.45 33.08 1.24
CA LEU A 836 -2.75 34.41 1.76
C LEU A 836 -1.55 35.08 2.44
N SER A 837 -0.64 34.27 3.00
CA SER A 837 0.61 34.74 3.61
C SER A 837 1.78 34.87 2.62
N SER A 838 1.53 34.63 1.32
CA SER A 838 2.55 34.68 0.27
C SER A 838 3.25 36.05 0.18
N PRO A 839 4.58 36.09 -0.02
CA PRO A 839 5.31 37.35 -0.24
C PRO A 839 4.84 38.07 -1.51
N MET A 840 4.28 37.36 -2.49
CA MET A 840 3.80 37.95 -3.75
C MET A 840 2.59 38.88 -3.56
N ALA A 841 1.81 38.70 -2.49
CA ALA A 841 0.72 39.61 -2.15
C ALA A 841 1.22 40.99 -1.66
N ARG A 842 2.47 41.07 -1.19
CA ARG A 842 3.07 42.31 -0.65
C ARG A 842 3.92 43.06 -1.67
N ALA A 843 4.32 42.39 -2.75
CA ALA A 843 5.13 42.98 -3.81
C ALA A 843 4.36 44.10 -4.53
N GLU A 844 5.04 45.23 -4.79
CA GLU A 844 4.40 46.47 -5.22
C GLU A 844 3.64 46.35 -6.55
N LYS A 845 4.24 45.69 -7.55
CA LYS A 845 3.63 45.49 -8.88
C LYS A 845 2.36 44.65 -8.85
N SER A 846 2.31 43.62 -8.00
CA SER A 846 1.21 42.66 -7.94
C SER A 846 0.18 42.94 -6.85
N ARG A 847 0.49 43.84 -5.89
CA ARG A 847 -0.34 44.10 -4.70
C ARG A 847 -1.80 44.41 -5.05
N THR A 848 -2.05 45.34 -5.96
CA THR A 848 -3.42 45.78 -6.31
C THR A 848 -4.25 44.63 -6.88
N ALA A 849 -3.73 43.96 -7.91
CA ALA A 849 -4.40 42.82 -8.52
C ALA A 849 -4.62 41.66 -7.53
N TRP A 850 -3.63 41.37 -6.68
CA TRP A 850 -3.78 40.39 -5.60
C TRP A 850 -4.89 40.78 -4.62
N THR A 851 -4.95 42.05 -4.19
CA THR A 851 -6.02 42.48 -3.27
C THR A 851 -7.41 42.31 -3.87
N ASP A 852 -7.60 42.59 -5.16
CA ASP A 852 -8.88 42.43 -5.84
C ASP A 852 -9.28 40.95 -6.01
N LEU A 853 -8.33 40.09 -6.36
CA LEU A 853 -8.56 38.64 -6.48
C LEU A 853 -8.85 38.00 -5.11
N LEU A 854 -8.14 38.42 -4.06
CA LEU A 854 -8.41 37.94 -2.70
C LEU A 854 -9.77 38.41 -2.17
N ARG A 855 -10.19 39.64 -2.51
CA ARG A 855 -11.55 40.13 -2.20
C ARG A 855 -12.61 39.27 -2.91
N SER A 856 -12.40 38.97 -4.19
CA SER A 856 -13.31 38.10 -4.94
C SER A 856 -13.38 36.70 -4.33
N ALA A 857 -12.25 36.11 -3.94
CA ALA A 857 -12.23 34.81 -3.26
C ALA A 857 -12.96 34.84 -1.92
N LEU A 858 -12.77 35.88 -1.10
CA LEU A 858 -13.51 36.04 0.16
C LEU A 858 -15.02 36.13 -0.09
N VAL A 859 -15.46 36.85 -1.13
CA VAL A 859 -16.87 36.89 -1.54
C VAL A 859 -17.37 35.48 -1.89
N THR A 860 -16.62 34.72 -2.69
CA THR A 860 -17.03 33.36 -3.06
C THR A 860 -17.16 32.42 -1.86
N VAL A 861 -16.27 32.52 -0.86
CA VAL A 861 -16.38 31.75 0.39
C VAL A 861 -17.62 32.14 1.18
N LEU A 862 -17.95 33.44 1.23
CA LEU A 862 -19.17 33.92 1.89
C LEU A 862 -20.44 33.50 1.12
N ASP A 863 -20.39 33.46 -0.21
CA ASP A 863 -21.50 32.99 -1.06
C ASP A 863 -21.75 31.48 -0.89
N CYS A 864 -20.72 30.68 -0.57
CA CYS A 864 -20.89 29.26 -0.27
C CYS A 864 -21.82 29.03 0.93
N TRP A 865 -21.92 30.02 1.84
CA TRP A 865 -22.84 29.96 2.99
C TRP A 865 -24.30 30.19 2.60
N ASP A 866 -24.55 30.90 1.48
CA ASP A 866 -25.87 31.43 1.11
C ASP A 866 -26.58 30.60 0.03
N GLN A 867 -26.11 29.38 -0.28
CA GLN A 867 -26.69 28.58 -1.37
C GLN A 867 -28.18 28.28 -1.14
N VAL A 868 -28.99 28.68 -2.13
CA VAL A 868 -30.47 28.67 -2.15
C VAL A 868 -31.06 27.33 -2.65
N ASP A 869 -30.22 26.41 -3.12
CA ASP A 869 -30.70 25.18 -3.78
C ASP A 869 -30.94 24.06 -2.77
N GLY A 870 -32.21 23.68 -2.61
CA GLY A 870 -32.74 22.72 -1.63
C GLY A 870 -32.31 21.26 -1.78
N LEU A 871 -31.00 20.98 -1.79
CA LEU A 871 -30.45 19.63 -1.63
C LEU A 871 -29.88 19.44 -0.22
N ILE A 872 -30.41 18.42 0.44
CA ILE A 872 -30.29 18.11 1.86
C ILE A 872 -28.88 17.55 2.14
N GLN A 873 -27.90 18.42 2.36
CA GLN A 873 -26.71 18.08 3.15
C GLN A 873 -26.18 19.34 3.84
N GLU A 874 -26.19 19.35 5.17
CA GLU A 874 -25.75 20.50 5.96
C GLU A 874 -24.24 20.70 5.80
N LEU A 875 -23.82 21.80 5.16
CA LEU A 875 -22.42 22.23 5.17
C LEU A 875 -21.95 22.45 6.61
N ASP A 876 -20.68 22.14 6.88
CA ASP A 876 -20.07 22.42 8.17
C ASP A 876 -19.78 23.92 8.33
N GLU A 877 -20.63 24.58 9.11
CA GLU A 877 -20.50 25.99 9.49
C GLU A 877 -19.15 26.30 10.13
N VAL A 878 -18.55 25.35 10.88
CA VAL A 878 -17.25 25.57 11.54
C VAL A 878 -16.12 25.66 10.52
N SER A 879 -16.11 24.80 9.51
CA SER A 879 -15.11 24.79 8.44
C SER A 879 -15.12 26.10 7.64
N LEU A 880 -16.29 26.58 7.24
CA LEU A 880 -16.44 27.85 6.53
C LEU A 880 -16.05 29.05 7.41
N LEU A 881 -16.44 29.04 8.69
CA LEU A 881 -16.10 30.11 9.63
C LEU A 881 -14.58 30.18 9.88
N THR A 882 -13.94 29.02 9.92
CA THR A 882 -12.47 28.91 10.02
C THR A 882 -11.81 29.48 8.76
N ALA A 883 -12.35 29.23 7.56
CA ALA A 883 -11.84 29.83 6.32
C ALA A 883 -11.92 31.36 6.34
N VAL A 884 -13.07 31.93 6.74
CA VAL A 884 -13.24 33.38 6.90
C VAL A 884 -12.24 33.93 7.92
N THR A 885 -12.04 33.23 9.04
CA THR A 885 -11.05 33.63 10.06
C THR A 885 -9.62 33.62 9.49
N VAL A 886 -9.26 32.62 8.69
CA VAL A 886 -7.95 32.55 8.02
C VAL A 886 -7.75 33.74 7.07
N PHE A 887 -8.79 34.15 6.32
CA PHE A 887 -8.75 35.38 5.52
C PHE A 887 -8.52 36.63 6.38
N VAL A 888 -9.27 36.79 7.47
CA VAL A 888 -9.14 37.94 8.38
C VAL A 888 -7.75 38.02 9.02
N MET A 889 -7.18 36.88 9.41
CA MET A 889 -5.90 36.82 10.13
C MET A 889 -4.66 36.88 9.23
N SER A 890 -4.76 36.45 7.97
CA SER A 890 -3.58 36.24 7.11
C SER A 890 -3.42 37.29 6.00
N THR A 891 -4.47 38.04 5.66
CA THR A 891 -4.42 39.02 4.57
C THR A 891 -4.03 40.43 5.04
N SER A 892 -3.67 41.30 4.09
CA SER A 892 -3.48 42.72 4.38
C SER A 892 -4.81 43.37 4.79
N PRO A 893 -4.79 44.40 5.65
CA PRO A 893 -6.02 45.08 6.10
C PRO A 893 -6.83 45.64 4.94
N GLU A 894 -6.19 45.99 3.81
CA GLU A 894 -6.85 46.49 2.59
C GLU A 894 -7.90 45.53 2.00
N VAL A 895 -7.76 44.22 2.24
CA VAL A 895 -8.72 43.20 1.74
C VAL A 895 -9.95 43.12 2.64
N THR A 896 -9.76 43.22 3.96
CA THR A 896 -10.77 42.87 4.97
C THR A 896 -11.50 44.07 5.57
N THR A 897 -10.95 45.29 5.45
CA THR A 897 -11.56 46.52 6.00
C THR A 897 -12.62 47.16 5.10
N ILE A 898 -13.01 46.52 3.99
CA ILE A 898 -14.14 47.00 3.16
C ILE A 898 -15.43 46.78 3.93
N GLU A 899 -16.18 47.86 4.16
CA GLU A 899 -17.37 47.88 5.01
C GLU A 899 -18.41 46.80 4.63
N CYS A 900 -18.70 46.60 3.33
CA CYS A 900 -19.64 45.58 2.88
C CYS A 900 -19.20 44.15 3.21
N LEU A 901 -17.92 43.82 3.00
CA LEU A 901 -17.38 42.49 3.27
C LEU A 901 -17.26 42.24 4.77
N GLN A 902 -16.78 43.25 5.50
CA GLN A 902 -16.65 43.21 6.95
C GLN A 902 -18.01 42.97 7.61
N ASN A 903 -19.05 43.69 7.19
CA ASN A 903 -20.41 43.52 7.72
C ASN A 903 -20.96 42.12 7.45
N ARG A 904 -20.72 41.56 6.25
CA ARG A 904 -21.16 40.20 5.90
C ARG A 904 -20.41 39.14 6.73
N CYS A 905 -19.10 39.30 6.94
CA CYS A 905 -18.35 38.42 7.84
C CYS A 905 -18.89 38.48 9.27
N ILE A 906 -19.12 39.69 9.80
CA ILE A 906 -19.69 39.90 11.15
C ILE A 906 -21.08 39.26 11.27
N GLU A 907 -21.92 39.37 10.25
CA GLU A 907 -23.24 38.75 10.21
C GLU A 907 -23.15 37.22 10.32
N LYS A 908 -22.22 36.57 9.60
CA LYS A 908 -22.00 35.12 9.73
C LYS A 908 -21.50 34.71 11.13
N PHE A 909 -20.64 35.52 11.77
CA PHE A 909 -20.26 35.31 13.17
C PHE A 909 -21.46 35.47 14.13
N LYS A 910 -22.38 36.41 13.88
CA LYS A 910 -23.62 36.55 14.68
C LYS A 910 -24.52 35.31 14.54
N ILE A 911 -24.76 34.85 13.32
CA ILE A 911 -25.60 33.67 13.05
C ILE A 911 -25.03 32.42 13.74
N THR A 912 -23.72 32.20 13.65
CA THR A 912 -23.06 31.04 14.29
C THR A 912 -23.02 31.14 15.82
N LEU A 913 -22.90 32.34 16.40
CA LEU A 913 -23.05 32.56 17.84
C LEU A 913 -24.47 32.23 18.35
N ASP A 914 -25.49 32.38 17.50
CA ASP A 914 -26.89 32.06 17.81
C ASP A 914 -27.28 30.60 17.47
N SER A 915 -26.35 29.79 16.97
CA SER A 915 -26.57 28.37 16.67
C SER A 915 -26.96 27.56 17.91
N LYS A 916 -27.72 26.48 17.75
CA LYS A 916 -28.14 25.62 18.86
C LYS A 916 -27.09 24.58 19.27
N ASP A 917 -26.07 24.36 18.44
CA ASP A 917 -25.03 23.36 18.68
C ASP A 917 -23.89 23.95 19.56
N PRO A 918 -23.64 23.40 20.77
CA PRO A 918 -22.57 23.83 21.65
C PRO A 918 -21.17 23.75 21.00
N LEU A 919 -20.92 22.77 20.12
CA LEU A 919 -19.61 22.61 19.48
C LEU A 919 -19.31 23.74 18.49
N VAL A 920 -20.33 24.14 17.71
CA VAL A 920 -20.23 25.28 16.77
C VAL A 920 -20.01 26.58 17.54
N GLN A 921 -20.76 26.80 18.62
CA GLN A 921 -20.58 27.98 19.48
C GLN A 921 -19.18 28.03 20.09
N TYR A 922 -18.68 26.92 20.64
CA TYR A 922 -17.34 26.82 21.21
C TYR A 922 -16.26 27.20 20.18
N LYS A 923 -16.34 26.65 18.97
CA LYS A 923 -15.41 26.97 17.88
C LYS A 923 -15.52 28.43 17.44
N CYS A 924 -16.73 28.97 17.37
CA CYS A 924 -16.94 30.40 17.09
C CYS A 924 -16.24 31.30 18.12
N TYR A 925 -16.36 30.99 19.43
CA TYR A 925 -15.64 31.70 20.48
C TYR A 925 -14.11 31.59 20.32
N GLN A 926 -13.57 30.41 19.99
CA GLN A 926 -12.13 30.24 19.74
C GLN A 926 -11.63 31.08 18.56
N LEU A 927 -12.40 31.12 17.47
CA LEU A 927 -12.06 31.92 16.28
C LEU A 927 -12.14 33.42 16.58
N LEU A 928 -13.19 33.87 17.29
CA LEU A 928 -13.32 35.27 17.72
C LEU A 928 -12.23 35.71 18.68
N HIS A 929 -11.80 34.82 19.58
CA HIS A 929 -10.66 35.05 20.46
C HIS A 929 -9.41 35.42 19.64
N SER A 930 -9.14 34.70 18.53
CA SER A 930 -8.00 34.99 17.65
C SER A 930 -8.12 36.32 16.92
N ILE A 931 -9.33 36.68 16.45
CA ILE A 931 -9.60 37.96 15.76
C ILE A 931 -9.45 39.15 16.73
N PHE A 932 -9.92 39.01 17.97
CA PHE A 932 -9.83 40.08 18.97
C PHE A 932 -8.38 40.34 19.42
N GLN A 933 -7.50 39.35 19.30
CA GLN A 933 -6.07 39.47 19.58
C GLN A 933 -5.24 39.93 18.36
N HIS A 934 -5.88 40.21 17.22
CA HIS A 934 -5.16 40.61 16.00
C HIS A 934 -4.33 41.90 16.24
N PRO A 935 -3.05 41.94 15.82
CA PRO A 935 -2.15 43.05 16.12
C PRO A 935 -2.60 44.38 15.50
N ASN A 936 -3.31 44.34 14.37
CA ASN A 936 -3.86 45.53 13.75
C ASN A 936 -5.27 45.83 14.30
N LYS A 937 -5.39 46.94 15.04
CA LYS A 937 -6.63 47.41 15.66
C LYS A 937 -7.73 47.78 14.66
N THR A 938 -7.38 48.16 13.42
CA THR A 938 -8.39 48.52 12.40
C THR A 938 -9.23 47.33 11.96
N VAL A 939 -8.66 46.12 12.04
CA VAL A 939 -9.34 44.88 11.71
C VAL A 939 -10.15 44.38 12.92
N SER A 940 -9.62 44.44 14.14
CA SER A 940 -10.29 43.89 15.32
C SER A 940 -11.42 44.77 15.88
N TYR A 941 -11.30 46.10 15.83
CA TYR A 941 -12.27 47.01 16.47
C TYR A 941 -13.73 46.85 15.98
N PRO A 942 -14.02 46.72 14.67
CA PRO A 942 -15.40 46.54 14.20
C PRO A 942 -16.04 45.21 14.63
N TYR A 943 -15.25 44.13 14.71
CA TYR A 943 -15.72 42.84 15.23
C TYR A 943 -15.98 42.92 16.73
N ILE A 944 -15.09 43.57 17.49
CA ILE A 944 -15.27 43.79 18.93
C ILE A 944 -16.57 44.59 19.18
N HIS A 945 -16.74 45.72 18.51
CA HIS A 945 -17.89 46.61 18.72
C HIS A 945 -19.22 45.93 18.41
N SER A 946 -19.27 45.09 17.37
CA SER A 946 -20.50 44.44 16.90
C SER A 946 -20.83 43.11 17.58
N LEU A 947 -19.83 42.35 18.05
CA LEU A 947 -20.01 41.00 18.58
C LEU A 947 -19.83 40.93 20.11
N ALA A 948 -18.97 41.74 20.72
CA ALA A 948 -18.74 41.68 22.17
C ALA A 948 -20.00 41.88 23.02
N PRO A 949 -20.95 42.79 22.68
CA PRO A 949 -22.21 42.89 23.41
C PRO A 949 -23.06 41.62 23.35
N SER A 950 -23.07 40.93 22.20
CA SER A 950 -23.80 39.66 22.03
C SER A 950 -23.20 38.55 22.91
N ILE A 951 -21.86 38.45 22.94
CA ILE A 951 -21.13 37.49 23.79
C ILE A 951 -21.45 37.74 25.28
N VAL A 952 -21.41 38.99 25.72
CA VAL A 952 -21.72 39.36 27.10
C VAL A 952 -23.18 39.06 27.43
N GLY A 953 -24.11 39.30 26.50
CA GLY A 953 -25.53 38.95 26.65
C GLY A 953 -25.74 37.44 26.81
N LYS A 954 -25.08 36.61 26.00
CA LYS A 954 -25.16 35.13 26.10
C LYS A 954 -24.59 34.61 27.42
N LEU A 955 -23.49 35.19 27.91
CA LEU A 955 -22.93 34.83 29.23
C LEU A 955 -23.89 35.18 30.38
N GLN A 956 -24.64 36.28 30.26
CA GLN A 956 -25.69 36.66 31.22
C GLN A 956 -26.95 35.78 31.11
N GLU A 957 -27.27 35.24 29.93
CA GLU A 957 -28.34 34.25 29.76
C GLU A 957 -27.94 32.89 30.36
N ALA A 958 -26.68 32.49 30.19
CA ALA A 958 -26.13 31.26 30.77
C ALA A 958 -26.15 31.26 32.31
N GLU A 959 -26.10 32.45 32.95
CA GLU A 959 -26.32 32.62 34.40
C GLU A 959 -27.69 32.06 34.84
N LYS A 960 -28.73 32.21 34.01
CA LYS A 960 -30.10 31.81 34.33
C LYS A 960 -30.35 30.32 34.07
N ALA A 961 -29.75 29.76 33.03
CA ALA A 961 -29.99 28.37 32.61
C ALA A 961 -29.13 27.35 33.37
N LYS A 962 -27.89 27.71 33.74
CA LYS A 962 -26.82 26.83 34.27
C LYS A 962 -26.42 25.69 33.29
N PRO A 963 -25.13 25.32 33.20
CA PRO A 963 -24.69 24.30 32.24
C PRO A 963 -25.10 22.89 32.71
N GLU A 964 -25.75 22.13 31.82
CA GLU A 964 -26.11 20.73 32.05
C GLU A 964 -25.05 19.78 31.48
N ASN A 965 -24.49 20.13 30.32
CA ASN A 965 -23.56 19.29 29.56
C ASN A 965 -22.09 19.77 29.62
N ALA A 966 -21.14 18.85 29.41
CA ALA A 966 -19.72 19.17 29.34
C ALA A 966 -19.37 20.09 28.15
N ALA A 967 -20.09 19.97 27.03
CA ALA A 967 -19.92 20.83 25.86
C ALA A 967 -20.35 22.28 26.14
N GLU A 968 -21.49 22.48 26.81
CA GLU A 968 -21.97 23.80 27.23
C GLU A 968 -21.01 24.48 28.23
N LEU A 969 -20.40 23.69 29.13
CA LEU A 969 -19.36 24.18 30.02
C LEU A 969 -18.17 24.75 29.24
N GLN A 970 -17.70 24.04 28.21
CA GLN A 970 -16.57 24.48 27.37
C GLN A 970 -16.89 25.79 26.64
N VAL A 971 -18.13 25.95 26.14
CA VAL A 971 -18.60 27.20 25.51
C VAL A 971 -18.50 28.37 26.48
N ILE A 972 -19.03 28.23 27.70
CA ILE A 972 -19.02 29.29 28.72
C ILE A 972 -17.58 29.63 29.13
N GLN A 973 -16.72 28.62 29.30
CA GLN A 973 -15.32 28.83 29.65
C GLN A 973 -14.56 29.61 28.56
N GLU A 974 -14.74 29.28 27.27
CA GLU A 974 -14.14 30.06 26.18
C GLU A 974 -14.75 31.45 26.04
N GLY A 975 -16.05 31.61 26.22
CA GLY A 975 -16.68 32.94 26.23
C GLY A 975 -16.07 33.85 27.30
N ILE A 976 -15.82 33.33 28.51
CA ILE A 976 -15.12 34.05 29.59
C ILE A 976 -13.68 34.39 29.18
N LYS A 977 -12.96 33.47 28.53
CA LYS A 977 -11.60 33.73 28.03
C LYS A 977 -11.59 34.84 26.97
N VAL A 978 -12.55 34.86 26.05
CA VAL A 978 -12.68 35.90 25.01
C VAL A 978 -12.86 37.28 25.65
N VAL A 979 -13.78 37.41 26.62
CA VAL A 979 -14.02 38.68 27.33
C VAL A 979 -12.81 39.08 28.18
N THR A 980 -12.10 38.11 28.76
CA THR A 980 -10.86 38.35 29.52
C THR A 980 -9.70 38.77 28.63
N ALA A 981 -9.59 38.20 27.42
CA ALA A 981 -8.61 38.65 26.43
C ALA A 981 -8.93 40.06 25.95
N LEU A 982 -10.23 40.38 25.77
CA LEU A 982 -10.67 41.71 25.41
C LEU A 982 -10.33 42.76 26.48
N THR A 983 -10.47 42.44 27.77
CA THR A 983 -10.05 43.36 28.84
C THR A 983 -8.53 43.59 28.85
N ALA A 984 -7.74 42.59 28.47
CA ALA A 984 -6.29 42.74 28.33
C ALA A 984 -5.89 43.58 27.12
N THR A 985 -6.59 43.47 25.98
CA THR A 985 -6.26 44.20 24.74
C THR A 985 -6.85 45.62 24.67
N ALA A 986 -7.88 45.92 25.46
CA ALA A 986 -8.50 47.25 25.52
C ALA A 986 -7.53 48.34 26.00
N GLU A 987 -7.80 49.60 25.63
CA GLU A 987 -7.02 50.78 26.07
C GLU A 987 -7.30 51.11 27.54
N GLU A 988 -6.34 51.76 28.24
CA GLU A 988 -6.39 52.01 29.69
C GLU A 988 -7.68 52.71 30.16
N GLU A 989 -8.30 53.51 29.32
CA GLU A 989 -9.55 54.24 29.62
C GLU A 989 -10.80 53.34 29.62
N HIS A 990 -10.82 52.29 28.81
CA HIS A 990 -11.96 51.39 28.65
C HIS A 990 -11.84 50.10 29.49
N ARG A 991 -10.62 49.74 29.93
CA ARG A 991 -10.37 48.60 30.84
C ARG A 991 -11.23 48.61 32.11
N PRO A 992 -11.40 49.73 32.84
CA PRO A 992 -12.19 49.75 34.07
C PRO A 992 -13.67 49.42 33.82
N HIS A 993 -14.20 49.84 32.69
CA HIS A 993 -15.59 49.64 32.31
C HIS A 993 -15.85 48.17 31.90
N LEU A 994 -14.95 47.57 31.12
CA LEU A 994 -15.05 46.15 30.75
C LEU A 994 -14.87 45.22 31.96
N VAL A 995 -13.93 45.54 32.86
CA VAL A 995 -13.75 44.81 34.12
C VAL A 995 -15.00 44.95 35.01
N ALA A 996 -15.67 46.10 34.99
CA ALA A 996 -16.92 46.31 35.70
C ALA A 996 -18.10 45.48 35.15
N CYS A 997 -18.07 45.09 33.88
CA CYS A 997 -19.04 44.17 33.28
C CYS A 997 -18.68 42.69 33.52
N LEU A 998 -17.39 42.33 33.48
CA LEU A 998 -16.92 40.95 33.64
C LEU A 998 -17.02 40.45 35.10
N LEU A 999 -16.71 41.30 36.09
CA LEU A 999 -16.73 40.90 37.50
C LEU A 999 -18.10 40.40 37.99
N PRO A 1000 -19.23 41.08 37.72
CA PRO A 1000 -20.56 40.57 38.07
C PRO A 1000 -20.89 39.21 37.45
N ILE A 1001 -20.48 38.97 36.21
CA ILE A 1001 -20.70 37.70 35.48
C ILE A 1001 -19.90 36.57 36.12
N LEU A 1002 -18.62 36.80 36.46
CA LEU A 1002 -17.81 35.79 37.14
C LEU A 1002 -18.33 35.47 38.55
N ILE A 1003 -18.84 36.47 39.27
CA ILE A 1003 -19.40 36.29 40.62
C ILE A 1003 -20.75 35.56 40.57
N SER A 1004 -21.54 35.72 39.50
CA SER A 1004 -22.82 35.03 39.37
C SER A 1004 -22.68 33.53 39.11
N PHE A 1005 -21.54 33.08 38.55
CA PHE A 1005 -21.20 31.66 38.43
C PHE A 1005 -20.69 31.01 39.73
N LEU A 1006 -20.52 31.78 40.82
CA LEU A 1006 -20.11 31.24 42.12
C LEU A 1006 -21.30 30.57 42.84
N LEU A 1007 -21.06 29.42 43.46
CA LEU A 1007 -22.06 28.64 44.19
C LEU A 1007 -21.81 28.79 45.70
N ASP A 1008 -22.88 28.83 46.48
CA ASP A 1008 -22.83 28.79 47.95
C ASP A 1008 -22.50 27.37 48.46
N GLU A 1009 -22.00 27.26 49.70
CA GLU A 1009 -21.55 26.00 50.32
C GLU A 1009 -22.58 24.86 50.22
N ASN A 1010 -23.86 25.14 50.42
CA ASN A 1010 -24.94 24.14 50.32
C ASN A 1010 -25.26 23.75 48.87
N ALA A 1011 -25.11 24.69 47.92
CA ALA A 1011 -25.37 24.46 46.50
C ALA A 1011 -24.21 23.71 45.82
N LEU A 1012 -22.99 23.83 46.35
CA LEU A 1012 -21.80 23.15 45.87
C LEU A 1012 -21.91 21.62 46.02
N PHE A 1013 -22.51 21.14 47.11
CA PHE A 1013 -22.72 19.69 47.33
C PHE A 1013 -23.74 19.08 46.37
N SER A 1014 -24.80 19.83 46.01
CA SER A 1014 -25.89 19.37 45.14
C SER A 1014 -25.68 19.63 43.64
N ALA A 1015 -24.63 20.36 43.25
CA ALA A 1015 -24.40 20.76 41.86
C ALA A 1015 -23.81 19.63 40.98
N THR A 1016 -24.13 19.68 39.68
CA THR A 1016 -23.53 18.84 38.64
C THR A 1016 -22.01 19.05 38.56
N ASN A 1017 -21.27 18.05 38.08
CA ASN A 1017 -19.80 18.18 37.91
C ASN A 1017 -19.44 19.36 37.00
N SER A 1018 -20.24 19.64 35.97
CA SER A 1018 -20.06 20.79 35.08
C SER A 1018 -20.15 22.13 35.81
N ALA A 1019 -21.15 22.31 36.68
CA ALA A 1019 -21.31 23.53 37.46
C ALA A 1019 -20.21 23.70 38.54
N LYS A 1020 -19.69 22.60 39.11
CA LYS A 1020 -18.53 22.63 40.01
C LYS A 1020 -17.25 23.08 39.30
N ASN A 1021 -17.02 22.58 38.09
CA ASN A 1021 -15.87 22.99 37.27
C ASN A 1021 -15.99 24.46 36.82
N LEU A 1022 -17.19 24.94 36.52
CA LEU A 1022 -17.42 26.36 36.23
C LEU A 1022 -17.14 27.26 37.43
N HIS A 1023 -17.57 26.84 38.63
CA HIS A 1023 -17.30 27.55 39.88
C HIS A 1023 -15.80 27.67 40.15
N GLU A 1024 -15.04 26.58 40.02
CA GLU A 1024 -13.58 26.59 40.21
C GLU A 1024 -12.88 27.48 39.17
N PHE A 1025 -13.30 27.40 37.90
CA PHE A 1025 -12.76 28.24 36.83
C PHE A 1025 -13.05 29.73 37.02
N ALA A 1026 -14.28 30.10 37.39
CA ALA A 1026 -14.66 31.47 37.66
C ALA A 1026 -13.91 32.04 38.86
N LEU A 1027 -13.73 31.24 39.93
CA LEU A 1027 -12.98 31.63 41.11
C LEU A 1027 -11.49 31.87 40.80
N GLN A 1028 -10.86 31.01 39.99
CA GLN A 1028 -9.48 31.19 39.55
C GLN A 1028 -9.31 32.50 38.76
N ASN A 1029 -10.19 32.77 37.80
CA ASN A 1029 -10.16 34.03 37.02
C ASN A 1029 -10.41 35.26 37.91
N LEU A 1030 -11.32 35.18 38.89
CA LEU A 1030 -11.54 36.25 39.87
C LEU A 1030 -10.32 36.52 40.74
N MET A 1031 -9.60 35.47 41.15
CA MET A 1031 -8.36 35.60 41.92
C MET A 1031 -7.20 36.15 41.09
N GLN A 1032 -7.21 35.97 39.78
CA GLN A 1032 -6.22 36.56 38.87
C GLN A 1032 -6.52 38.03 38.55
N ILE A 1033 -7.77 38.36 38.20
CA ILE A 1033 -8.19 39.71 37.76
C ILE A 1033 -8.40 40.67 38.94
N GLY A 1034 -8.87 40.17 40.09
CA GLY A 1034 -9.17 40.97 41.28
C GLY A 1034 -7.99 41.81 41.80
N PRO A 1035 -6.78 41.24 41.95
CA PRO A 1035 -5.58 41.98 42.36
C PRO A 1035 -5.12 43.01 41.31
N GLN A 1036 -5.23 42.68 40.02
CA GLN A 1036 -4.81 43.53 38.91
C GLN A 1036 -5.64 44.82 38.81
N TYR A 1037 -6.93 44.76 39.16
CA TYR A 1037 -7.86 45.90 39.06
C TYR A 1037 -8.50 46.27 40.41
N SER A 1038 -7.66 46.38 41.45
CA SER A 1038 -8.12 46.52 42.85
C SER A 1038 -9.02 47.74 43.13
N SER A 1039 -8.87 48.85 42.40
CA SER A 1039 -9.67 50.08 42.58
C SER A 1039 -11.11 49.93 42.08
N VAL A 1040 -11.29 49.26 40.93
CA VAL A 1040 -12.59 48.96 40.32
C VAL A 1040 -13.31 47.88 41.13
N PHE A 1041 -12.57 46.84 41.52
CA PHE A 1041 -13.06 45.76 42.35
C PHE A 1041 -13.61 46.27 43.70
N LYS A 1042 -12.87 47.15 44.40
CA LYS A 1042 -13.32 47.75 45.66
C LYS A 1042 -14.58 48.61 45.50
N LYS A 1043 -14.71 49.36 44.40
CA LYS A 1043 -15.90 50.18 44.11
C LYS A 1043 -17.14 49.34 43.83
N LEU A 1044 -17.01 48.26 43.06
CA LEU A 1044 -18.12 47.32 42.78
C LEU A 1044 -18.56 46.52 44.01
N MET A 1045 -17.61 46.08 44.83
CA MET A 1045 -17.92 45.37 46.07
C MET A 1045 -18.56 46.29 47.12
N ALA A 1046 -18.31 47.60 47.04
CA ALA A 1046 -18.97 48.59 47.88
C ALA A 1046 -20.40 48.92 47.40
N SER A 1047 -20.69 48.83 46.09
CA SER A 1047 -22.00 49.14 45.53
C SER A 1047 -23.01 47.98 45.59
N SER A 1048 -22.55 46.72 45.73
CA SER A 1048 -23.43 45.55 45.83
C SER A 1048 -23.04 44.59 46.98
N PRO A 1049 -23.75 44.65 48.12
CA PRO A 1049 -23.44 43.80 49.28
C PRO A 1049 -23.77 42.31 49.05
N THR A 1050 -24.70 42.00 48.15
CA THR A 1050 -25.10 40.62 47.82
C THR A 1050 -24.02 39.88 47.03
N MET A 1051 -23.35 40.55 46.09
CA MET A 1051 -22.21 40.01 45.33
C MET A 1051 -21.00 39.78 46.24
N LYS A 1052 -20.76 40.70 47.17
CA LYS A 1052 -19.69 40.57 48.17
C LYS A 1052 -19.90 39.35 49.08
N ALA A 1053 -21.13 39.13 49.56
CA ALA A 1053 -21.46 37.98 50.40
C ALA A 1053 -21.25 36.63 49.68
N ARG A 1054 -21.64 36.54 48.39
CA ARG A 1054 -21.41 35.34 47.55
C ARG A 1054 -19.94 35.05 47.27
N LEU A 1055 -19.14 36.10 47.07
CA LEU A 1055 -17.70 35.93 46.89
C LEU A 1055 -17.04 35.47 48.19
N GLU A 1056 -17.42 36.05 49.33
CA GLU A 1056 -16.88 35.66 50.63
C GLU A 1056 -17.27 34.22 51.03
N SER A 1057 -18.48 33.76 50.69
CA SER A 1057 -18.89 32.36 50.90
C SER A 1057 -18.09 31.40 50.00
N ALA A 1058 -17.95 31.71 48.71
CA ALA A 1058 -17.17 30.90 47.77
C ALA A 1058 -15.68 30.79 48.15
N VAL A 1059 -15.05 31.89 48.57
CA VAL A 1059 -13.63 31.90 48.97
C VAL A 1059 -13.41 31.12 50.27
N LYS A 1060 -14.33 31.21 51.25
CA LYS A 1060 -14.27 30.42 52.49
C LYS A 1060 -14.43 28.92 52.20
N GLY A 1061 -15.42 28.55 51.39
CA GLY A 1061 -15.62 27.16 50.96
C GLY A 1061 -14.43 26.57 50.20
N ASN A 1062 -13.74 27.36 49.37
CA ASN A 1062 -12.52 26.92 48.69
C ASN A 1062 -11.31 26.76 49.64
N GLN A 1063 -11.15 27.64 50.64
CA GLN A 1063 -10.10 27.50 51.66
C GLN A 1063 -10.32 26.25 52.53
N GLU A 1064 -11.57 25.89 52.80
CA GLU A 1064 -11.91 24.67 53.53
C GLU A 1064 -11.73 23.40 52.68
N SER A 1065 -12.09 23.43 51.39
CA SER A 1065 -11.87 22.31 50.47
C SER A 1065 -10.38 22.03 50.23
N ILE A 1066 -9.55 23.07 50.13
CA ILE A 1066 -8.08 22.96 50.03
C ILE A 1066 -7.52 22.34 51.31
N LYS A 1067 -7.96 22.79 52.49
CA LYS A 1067 -7.58 22.20 53.80
C LYS A 1067 -7.95 20.71 53.89
N VAL A 1068 -9.12 20.30 53.38
CA VAL A 1068 -9.57 18.89 53.35
C VAL A 1068 -8.80 18.05 52.32
N LYS A 1069 -8.45 18.58 51.15
CA LYS A 1069 -7.58 17.90 50.16
C LYS A 1069 -6.15 17.71 50.69
N THR A 1070 -5.58 18.70 51.36
CA THR A 1070 -4.28 18.55 52.07
C THR A 1070 -4.35 17.57 53.24
N ALA A 1071 -5.48 17.45 53.94
CA ALA A 1071 -5.66 16.48 55.02
C ALA A 1071 -5.81 15.02 54.51
N LYS A 1072 -6.32 14.80 53.30
CA LYS A 1072 -6.40 13.47 52.66
C LYS A 1072 -5.07 13.00 52.05
N HIS A 1073 -4.18 13.90 51.64
CA HIS A 1073 -2.80 13.56 51.23
C HIS A 1073 -1.81 13.49 52.41
N ALA A 1074 -2.21 13.89 53.62
CA ALA A 1074 -1.39 13.82 54.83
C ALA A 1074 -1.51 12.49 55.62
N LYS A 1075 -1.86 11.38 54.96
CA LYS A 1075 -1.64 10.01 55.49
C LYS A 1075 -0.45 9.36 54.77
N ASN A 1076 0.73 9.93 55.01
CA ASN A 1076 2.01 9.24 55.13
C ASN A 1076 3.10 10.27 55.50
N PRO A 1077 3.43 10.48 56.79
CA PRO A 1077 4.57 11.31 57.15
C PRO A 1077 5.83 10.44 57.21
N GLY A 1078 6.57 10.40 56.12
CA GLY A 1078 7.94 9.90 56.06
C GLY A 1078 8.94 11.05 56.01
N LYS A 1079 9.29 11.59 57.18
CA LYS A 1079 10.53 12.29 57.60
C LYS A 1079 11.15 13.42 56.75
N SER A 1080 11.68 14.39 57.51
CA SER A 1080 12.76 15.37 57.22
C SER A 1080 12.31 16.67 56.53
N SER A 1081 12.11 17.78 57.26
CA SER A 1081 13.03 18.69 57.98
C SER A 1081 13.26 19.98 57.18
N SER A 1082 12.44 21.00 57.44
CA SER A 1082 12.70 22.37 56.99
C SER A 1082 13.60 23.09 58.00
N ILE A 1083 14.85 23.30 57.59
CA ILE A 1083 15.74 24.29 58.19
C ILE A 1083 15.41 25.64 57.53
N GLN A 1084 15.10 26.63 58.35
CA GLN A 1084 14.95 28.03 57.96
C GLN A 1084 16.31 28.61 57.55
N LEU A 1085 16.33 29.43 56.50
CA LEU A 1085 17.23 30.59 56.42
C LEU A 1085 16.61 31.68 55.52
N LYS A 1086 16.42 32.85 56.14
CA LYS A 1086 16.12 34.14 55.50
C LYS A 1086 17.39 34.69 54.84
N THR A 1087 17.27 35.29 53.67
CA THR A 1087 18.03 36.47 53.19
C THR A 1087 17.37 36.94 51.88
N ASN A 1088 16.68 38.08 51.85
CA ASN A 1088 17.15 39.44 51.55
C ASN A 1088 17.37 39.72 50.05
N PHE A 1089 16.53 40.64 49.54
CA PHE A 1089 16.76 41.67 48.51
C PHE A 1089 17.80 41.41 47.40
N LEU A 1090 17.30 41.32 46.16
CA LEU A 1090 17.32 42.42 45.17
C LEU A 1090 16.22 42.20 44.13
#